data_AF-A0A2E1QBQ0-F1
#
_entry.id   AF-A0A2E1QBQ0-F1
#
_cell.length_a   1.000
_cell.length_b   1.000
_cell.length_c   1.000
_cell.angle_alpha   90.00
_cell.angle_beta   90.00
_cell.angle_gamma   90.00
#
_symmetry.space_group_name_H-M   'P 1'
#
loop_
_entity.id
_entity.type
_entity.pdbx_description
1 polymer ?
#
loop_
_entity_poly.entity_id
_entity_poly.type
_entity_poly.pdbx_seq_one_letter_code
_entity_poly.pdbx_strand_id
1 'polypeptide(L)'
;MKKIILLSVFSLALCVEVTFNVDMSDQEVGNEGPTLWMGAYYPAAGFIMSDDDGDQVWSYTIDLDPGTYTYKFRNGWWTDWNTGSGWEDVPQECEVGDFGDREVVVSNENLNINPVCFGSCSAECIEIIYSNVTFQVDMTDEDLLPSDIIYVNGSFNGWCGACNPMSDANEDGIWELTIELGAGSYEYIYTTNGWDGSQAGAPIGSECDFLSTDSYGNYGFTIDGEDILLDLYCFGTCYDECVQPVPVDVTFNVDMNGEIVSDGVFMIGSYQSIVPWSQFIAPTQMSDENGDGIYSATVSLMTSEYIEYKFVNGSGVSGLVESNEGIGACGSSPNATCSSPGSSCNNRFIDIPSCVLNSNDVCVLDPFSVEAVSFDSCGSIIANVNFTIDLNGTGYPNDDYDQCGVNGSWCATESGDWPGWCFTLDDNGDNIFSGTLEGLSSGNYEFVVFCSGAADNFSGWGVQLSPTLGSECDFDLSDEFGNYGFTIIEDNVDISLCAGSCDSTCSESSDDGGSSDGGGTDTNYLVTFDLDGVDDCGFVSVTGTFDNWSGWGANDNSDFEAEMPSGDYEFVILCVDTSNELWYNDIWGSSSIIYAPQNSSCDFIPDDDDYNYGFTVSDDDMTVSYCLGTCNQTCEEQCVVNGDATQDGAVNVSDVVLIVNHIVGSSTLSHLAFCSSDMNNDGTINVTDIISIVNLIIG
;
A
#
# COMPACT_ATOMS: atom_id res chain seq x y z
N MET A 1 -44.39 -12.19 -80.36
CA MET A 1 -43.13 -12.67 -79.75
C MET A 1 -42.46 -11.49 -79.05
N LYS A 2 -42.73 -11.31 -77.75
CA LYS A 2 -42.02 -10.34 -76.90
C LYS A 2 -40.81 -11.07 -76.32
N LYS A 3 -39.59 -10.63 -76.66
CA LYS A 3 -38.37 -11.08 -75.99
C LYS A 3 -38.24 -10.27 -74.70
N ILE A 4 -38.37 -10.95 -73.57
CA ILE A 4 -38.03 -10.42 -72.24
C ILE A 4 -36.53 -10.61 -72.09
N ILE A 5 -35.79 -9.51 -71.95
CA ILE A 5 -34.37 -9.52 -71.59
C ILE A 5 -34.34 -9.51 -70.06
N LEU A 6 -33.89 -10.62 -69.49
CA LEU A 6 -33.65 -10.77 -68.06
C LEU A 6 -32.27 -10.16 -67.76
N LEU A 7 -32.24 -9.02 -67.07
CA LEU A 7 -31.01 -8.40 -66.60
C LEU A 7 -30.69 -9.02 -65.23
N SER A 8 -29.77 -9.98 -65.21
CA SER A 8 -29.22 -10.54 -63.97
C SER A 8 -28.19 -9.55 -63.41
N VAL A 9 -28.56 -8.86 -62.33
CA VAL A 9 -27.62 -8.07 -61.52
C VAL A 9 -26.83 -9.09 -60.68
N PHE A 10 -25.57 -9.32 -61.07
CA PHE A 10 -24.60 -10.00 -60.21
C PHE A 10 -24.19 -8.98 -59.14
N SER A 11 -24.57 -9.22 -57.89
CA SER A 11 -23.96 -8.53 -56.75
C SER A 11 -22.54 -9.08 -56.63
N LEU A 12 -21.53 -8.29 -57.00
CA LEU A 12 -20.15 -8.59 -56.63
C LEU A 12 -20.05 -8.29 -55.13
N ALA A 13 -20.07 -9.33 -54.30
CA ALA A 13 -19.50 -9.23 -52.96
C ALA A 13 -18.01 -8.94 -53.17
N LEU A 14 -17.56 -7.78 -52.72
CA LEU A 14 -16.15 -7.44 -52.69
C LEU A 14 -15.65 -7.97 -51.35
N CYS A 15 -14.79 -8.99 -51.40
CA CYS A 15 -13.96 -9.31 -50.26
C CYS A 15 -13.00 -8.14 -50.00
N VAL A 16 -12.63 -7.97 -48.74
CA VAL A 16 -11.70 -6.95 -48.27
C VAL A 16 -10.49 -7.63 -47.62
N GLU A 17 -9.33 -7.01 -47.73
CA GLU A 17 -8.13 -7.50 -47.08
C GLU A 17 -8.22 -7.23 -45.59
N VAL A 18 -8.10 -8.28 -44.77
CA VAL A 18 -8.07 -8.21 -43.31
C VAL A 18 -6.73 -8.75 -42.84
N THR A 19 -5.96 -7.91 -42.14
CA THR A 19 -4.69 -8.30 -41.52
C THR A 19 -4.90 -8.53 -40.03
N PHE A 20 -4.54 -9.72 -39.58
CA PHE A 20 -4.50 -10.12 -38.17
C PHE A 20 -3.05 -10.03 -37.69
N ASN A 21 -2.85 -9.44 -36.51
CA ASN A 21 -1.55 -9.27 -35.88
C ASN A 21 -1.61 -9.84 -34.46
N VAL A 22 -0.57 -10.58 -34.04
CA VAL A 22 -0.41 -11.08 -32.67
C VAL A 22 1.02 -10.81 -32.21
N ASP A 23 1.16 -10.20 -31.04
CA ASP A 23 2.44 -9.99 -30.40
C ASP A 23 2.83 -11.27 -29.63
N MET A 24 3.99 -11.83 -29.97
CA MET A 24 4.54 -13.05 -29.37
C MET A 24 5.81 -12.77 -28.56
N SER A 25 6.08 -11.51 -28.20
CA SER A 25 7.32 -11.10 -27.52
C SER A 25 7.55 -11.80 -26.19
N ASP A 26 6.48 -12.18 -25.48
CA ASP A 26 6.52 -12.92 -24.20
C ASP A 26 6.42 -14.44 -24.38
N GLN A 27 6.51 -14.95 -25.62
CA GLN A 27 6.32 -16.37 -25.90
C GLN A 27 7.60 -16.99 -26.44
N GLU A 28 7.93 -18.20 -26.00
CA GLU A 28 8.86 -19.05 -26.73
C GLU A 28 8.20 -19.53 -28.03
N VAL A 29 8.52 -18.87 -29.14
CA VAL A 29 7.98 -19.21 -30.46
C VAL A 29 8.79 -20.33 -31.11
N GLY A 30 8.12 -21.46 -31.38
CA GLY A 30 8.73 -22.58 -32.11
C GLY A 30 9.08 -22.23 -33.56
N ASN A 31 9.88 -23.09 -34.22
CA ASN A 31 10.32 -22.87 -35.61
C ASN A 31 9.18 -22.70 -36.63
N GLU A 32 7.99 -23.19 -36.28
CA GLU A 32 6.79 -23.10 -37.10
C GLU A 32 6.05 -21.76 -36.99
N GLY A 33 6.33 -20.95 -35.95
CA GLY A 33 5.62 -19.70 -35.68
C GLY A 33 4.18 -19.89 -35.16
N PRO A 34 3.51 -18.80 -34.73
CA PRO A 34 2.09 -18.80 -34.45
C PRO A 34 1.24 -18.99 -35.72
N THR A 35 0.02 -19.45 -35.51
CA THR A 35 -0.98 -19.69 -36.55
C THR A 35 -2.32 -19.05 -36.19
N LEU A 36 -2.99 -18.48 -37.20
CA LEU A 36 -4.33 -17.92 -37.10
C LEU A 36 -5.37 -19.00 -37.42
N TRP A 37 -6.32 -19.23 -36.52
CA TRP A 37 -7.44 -20.14 -36.71
C TRP A 37 -8.76 -19.37 -36.70
N MET A 38 -9.68 -19.71 -37.58
CA MET A 38 -10.94 -18.97 -37.75
C MET A 38 -12.12 -19.94 -37.82
N GLY A 39 -13.15 -19.71 -37.00
CA GLY A 39 -14.33 -20.58 -36.93
C GLY A 39 -15.02 -20.77 -38.28
N ALA A 40 -15.01 -19.73 -39.14
CA ALA A 40 -15.56 -19.78 -40.49
C ALA A 40 -14.87 -20.80 -41.43
N TYR A 41 -13.66 -21.25 -41.09
CA TYR A 41 -12.88 -22.21 -41.88
C TYR A 41 -12.82 -23.60 -41.25
N TYR A 42 -13.50 -23.85 -40.12
CA TYR A 42 -13.53 -25.16 -39.49
C TYR A 42 -14.01 -26.26 -40.48
N PRO A 43 -13.35 -27.44 -40.54
CA PRO A 43 -12.21 -27.91 -39.73
C PRO A 43 -10.85 -27.79 -40.45
N ALA A 44 -10.68 -26.84 -41.37
CA ALA A 44 -9.41 -26.65 -42.07
C ALA A 44 -8.29 -26.25 -41.09
N ALA A 45 -7.04 -26.56 -41.47
CA ALA A 45 -5.87 -26.13 -40.71
C ALA A 45 -5.76 -24.60 -40.70
N GLY A 46 -5.20 -24.07 -39.61
CA GLY A 46 -4.92 -22.64 -39.46
C GLY A 46 -3.90 -22.10 -40.45
N PHE A 47 -3.85 -20.79 -40.53
CA PHE A 47 -2.97 -20.04 -41.41
C PHE A 47 -1.65 -19.73 -40.69
N ILE A 48 -0.52 -20.06 -41.30
CA ILE A 48 0.81 -19.74 -40.75
C ILE A 48 1.03 -18.23 -40.89
N MET A 49 1.38 -17.59 -39.78
CA MET A 49 1.67 -16.17 -39.71
C MET A 49 3.18 -15.94 -39.94
N SER A 50 3.57 -14.72 -40.26
CA SER A 50 4.98 -14.34 -40.49
C SER A 50 5.36 -13.09 -39.72
N ASP A 51 6.56 -13.09 -39.15
CA ASP A 51 7.27 -11.92 -38.62
C ASP A 51 8.39 -11.56 -39.61
N ASP A 52 8.04 -10.78 -40.64
CA ASP A 52 8.95 -10.46 -41.75
C ASP A 52 9.93 -9.31 -41.41
N ASP A 53 9.58 -8.46 -40.44
CA ASP A 53 10.36 -7.32 -39.95
C ASP A 53 11.12 -7.58 -38.65
N GLY A 54 10.86 -8.69 -37.97
CA GLY A 54 11.59 -9.15 -36.80
C GLY A 54 11.26 -8.37 -35.53
N ASP A 55 10.05 -7.81 -35.46
CA ASP A 55 9.58 -7.04 -34.30
C ASP A 55 8.79 -7.89 -33.29
N GLN A 56 8.72 -9.20 -33.53
CA GLN A 56 7.98 -10.19 -32.74
C GLN A 56 6.45 -10.07 -32.85
N VAL A 57 5.94 -9.19 -33.71
CA VAL A 57 4.54 -9.13 -34.08
C VAL A 57 4.31 -9.93 -35.36
N TRP A 58 3.58 -11.02 -35.23
CA TRP A 58 3.31 -11.93 -36.34
C TRP A 58 2.04 -11.53 -37.07
N SER A 59 2.09 -11.47 -38.40
CA SER A 59 0.97 -11.01 -39.24
C SER A 59 0.48 -12.09 -40.21
N TYR A 60 -0.83 -12.06 -40.49
CA TYR A 60 -1.42 -12.78 -41.63
C TYR A 60 -2.56 -11.98 -42.26
N THR A 61 -2.54 -11.83 -43.59
CA THR A 61 -3.56 -11.12 -44.35
C THR A 61 -4.44 -12.10 -45.14
N ILE A 62 -5.76 -11.96 -45.00
CA ILE A 62 -6.76 -12.79 -45.67
C ILE A 62 -7.89 -11.95 -46.27
N ASP A 63 -8.42 -12.38 -47.41
CA ASP A 63 -9.60 -11.78 -48.04
C ASP A 63 -10.89 -12.30 -47.38
N LEU A 64 -11.65 -11.43 -46.71
CA LEU A 64 -12.93 -11.77 -46.06
C LEU A 64 -14.08 -10.98 -46.65
N ASP A 65 -15.26 -11.60 -46.72
CA ASP A 65 -16.50 -10.88 -47.02
C ASP A 65 -16.92 -10.04 -45.78
N PRO A 66 -17.69 -8.95 -45.96
CA PRO A 66 -18.24 -8.22 -44.82
C PRO A 66 -19.12 -9.12 -43.93
N GLY A 67 -18.83 -9.15 -42.64
CA GLY A 67 -19.47 -10.05 -41.68
C GLY A 67 -18.75 -10.10 -40.33
N THR A 68 -19.30 -10.85 -39.39
CA THR A 68 -18.69 -11.12 -38.08
C THR A 68 -18.02 -12.48 -38.10
N TYR A 69 -16.78 -12.56 -37.62
CA TYR A 69 -15.96 -13.77 -37.62
C TYR A 69 -15.38 -14.00 -36.23
N THR A 70 -15.34 -15.25 -35.79
CA THR A 70 -14.56 -15.65 -34.62
C THR A 70 -13.21 -16.22 -35.03
N TYR A 71 -12.17 -15.93 -34.25
CA TYR A 71 -10.80 -16.36 -34.50
C TYR A 71 -10.03 -16.58 -33.21
N LYS A 72 -8.92 -17.31 -33.30
CA LYS A 72 -8.04 -17.63 -32.18
C LYS A 72 -6.62 -17.87 -32.69
N PHE A 73 -5.62 -17.45 -31.93
CA PHE A 73 -4.22 -17.71 -32.22
C PHE A 73 -3.76 -19.02 -31.59
N ARG A 74 -2.71 -19.58 -32.17
CA ARG A 74 -2.11 -20.81 -31.70
C ARG A 74 -0.61 -20.81 -31.93
N ASN A 75 0.19 -20.94 -30.87
CA ASN A 75 1.64 -21.06 -30.97
C ASN A 75 2.02 -22.44 -31.53
N GLY A 76 2.62 -22.46 -32.71
CA GLY A 76 2.97 -23.67 -33.46
C GLY A 76 1.93 -24.09 -34.51
N TRP A 77 2.37 -24.91 -35.46
CA TRP A 77 1.56 -25.36 -36.60
C TRP A 77 1.04 -26.78 -36.46
N TRP A 78 -0.27 -26.94 -36.70
CA TRP A 78 -0.96 -28.23 -36.65
C TRP A 78 -1.81 -28.45 -37.90
N THR A 79 -1.87 -29.71 -38.36
CA THR A 79 -2.61 -30.09 -39.58
C THR A 79 -4.09 -30.38 -39.35
N ASP A 80 -4.51 -30.48 -38.09
CA ASP A 80 -5.88 -30.81 -37.69
C ASP A 80 -6.27 -29.97 -36.46
N TRP A 81 -7.46 -29.38 -36.53
CA TRP A 81 -8.07 -28.52 -35.52
C TRP A 81 -8.08 -29.15 -34.13
N ASN A 82 -8.39 -30.45 -34.04
CA ASN A 82 -8.63 -31.13 -32.76
C ASN A 82 -7.38 -31.85 -32.21
N THR A 83 -6.19 -31.56 -32.76
CA THR A 83 -4.94 -32.21 -32.35
C THR A 83 -3.87 -31.18 -32.01
N GLY A 84 -2.95 -31.53 -31.11
CA GLY A 84 -1.83 -30.69 -30.69
C GLY A 84 -2.12 -29.82 -29.46
N SER A 85 -1.18 -28.94 -29.14
CA SER A 85 -1.24 -27.96 -28.02
C SER A 85 -1.06 -26.52 -28.53
N GLY A 86 -0.90 -25.55 -27.63
CA GLY A 86 -0.48 -24.18 -27.96
C GLY A 86 -1.62 -23.23 -28.33
N TRP A 87 -2.87 -23.54 -27.98
CA TRP A 87 -3.94 -22.53 -28.08
C TRP A 87 -3.67 -21.40 -27.11
N GLU A 88 -4.01 -20.17 -27.49
CA GLU A 88 -4.07 -19.09 -26.51
C GLU A 88 -5.26 -19.30 -25.55
N ASP A 89 -5.13 -18.81 -24.32
CA ASP A 89 -6.26 -18.65 -23.40
C ASP A 89 -6.70 -17.19 -23.48
N VAL A 90 -7.90 -16.92 -24.00
CA VAL A 90 -8.39 -15.55 -24.21
C VAL A 90 -9.09 -15.10 -22.92
N PRO A 91 -8.72 -13.95 -22.32
CA PRO A 91 -9.38 -13.49 -21.10
C PRO A 91 -10.86 -13.24 -21.31
N GLN A 92 -11.67 -13.45 -20.26
CA GLN A 92 -13.12 -13.43 -20.36
C GLN A 92 -13.68 -12.09 -20.87
N GLU A 93 -13.00 -10.99 -20.58
CA GLU A 93 -13.36 -9.64 -21.05
C GLU A 93 -13.32 -9.44 -22.57
N CYS A 94 -12.56 -10.27 -23.31
CA CYS A 94 -12.47 -10.22 -24.77
C CYS A 94 -12.71 -11.56 -25.47
N GLU A 95 -13.14 -12.59 -24.74
CA GLU A 95 -13.59 -13.85 -25.31
C GLU A 95 -15.07 -13.82 -25.72
N VAL A 96 -15.45 -14.65 -26.68
CA VAL A 96 -16.82 -14.80 -27.17
C VAL A 96 -17.13 -16.27 -27.43
N GLY A 97 -18.29 -16.71 -26.92
CA GLY A 97 -18.85 -18.04 -27.19
C GLY A 97 -18.21 -19.19 -26.41
N ASP A 98 -18.73 -20.40 -26.60
CA ASP A 98 -18.42 -21.58 -25.79
C ASP A 98 -16.99 -22.13 -25.92
N PHE A 99 -16.17 -21.55 -26.79
CA PHE A 99 -14.81 -22.02 -27.11
C PHE A 99 -13.72 -20.99 -26.77
N GLY A 100 -14.09 -19.86 -26.17
CA GLY A 100 -13.18 -18.77 -25.82
C GLY A 100 -12.48 -18.19 -27.04
N ASP A 101 -13.25 -17.83 -28.07
CA ASP A 101 -12.73 -17.24 -29.31
C ASP A 101 -12.70 -15.71 -29.21
N ARG A 102 -11.85 -15.04 -30.00
CA ARG A 102 -11.93 -13.60 -30.26
C ARG A 102 -12.96 -13.31 -31.36
N GLU A 103 -13.55 -12.12 -31.40
CA GLU A 103 -14.48 -11.69 -32.45
C GLU A 103 -13.94 -10.49 -33.24
N VAL A 104 -14.14 -10.49 -34.56
CA VAL A 104 -13.91 -9.32 -35.43
C VAL A 104 -15.10 -9.05 -36.34
N VAL A 105 -15.45 -7.77 -36.49
CA VAL A 105 -16.48 -7.29 -37.42
C VAL A 105 -15.82 -6.68 -38.65
N VAL A 106 -15.96 -7.35 -39.78
CA VAL A 106 -15.42 -6.95 -41.09
C VAL A 106 -16.46 -6.11 -41.84
N SER A 107 -16.04 -4.92 -42.29
CA SER A 107 -16.88 -4.00 -43.07
C SER A 107 -16.57 -4.05 -44.57
N ASN A 108 -16.92 -3.03 -45.34
CA ASN A 108 -16.63 -2.96 -46.78
C ASN A 108 -15.28 -2.27 -47.08
N GLU A 109 -14.44 -2.06 -46.08
CA GLU A 109 -13.10 -1.47 -46.21
C GLU A 109 -12.05 -2.44 -45.66
N ASN A 110 -10.83 -2.40 -46.21
CA ASN A 110 -9.71 -3.17 -45.70
C ASN A 110 -9.48 -2.86 -44.22
N LEU A 111 -9.21 -3.89 -43.42
CA LEU A 111 -9.07 -3.79 -41.97
C LEU A 111 -7.68 -4.28 -41.55
N ASN A 112 -6.96 -3.47 -40.80
CA ASN A 112 -5.76 -3.91 -40.09
C ASN A 112 -6.10 -3.97 -38.62
N ILE A 113 -6.16 -5.17 -38.04
CA ILE A 113 -6.48 -5.37 -36.62
C ILE A 113 -5.23 -5.04 -35.83
N ASN A 114 -5.34 -4.21 -34.79
CA ASN A 114 -4.17 -3.87 -33.98
C ASN A 114 -3.55 -5.14 -33.35
N PRO A 115 -2.22 -5.17 -33.15
CA PRO A 115 -1.58 -6.25 -32.41
C PRO A 115 -2.20 -6.40 -31.03
N VAL A 116 -2.36 -7.65 -30.61
CA VAL A 116 -2.73 -8.05 -29.26
C VAL A 116 -1.70 -9.05 -28.77
N CYS A 117 -1.32 -8.99 -27.50
CA CYS A 117 -0.44 -10.00 -26.94
C CYS A 117 -1.13 -11.38 -26.96
N PHE A 118 -0.37 -12.42 -27.25
CA PHE A 118 -0.85 -13.80 -27.25
C PHE A 118 -1.47 -14.14 -25.89
N GLY A 119 -2.75 -14.51 -25.86
CA GLY A 119 -3.47 -14.79 -24.61
C GLY A 119 -3.90 -13.55 -23.80
N SER A 120 -3.83 -12.33 -24.37
CA SER A 120 -4.28 -11.10 -23.70
C SER A 120 -5.30 -10.31 -24.54
N CYS A 121 -5.98 -9.36 -23.89
CA CYS A 121 -6.82 -8.35 -24.53
C CYS A 121 -6.07 -7.04 -24.84
N SER A 122 -4.86 -6.85 -24.29
CA SER A 122 -4.00 -5.68 -24.50
C SER A 122 -3.03 -5.84 -25.66
N ALA A 123 -2.57 -4.71 -26.21
CA ALA A 123 -1.49 -4.68 -27.20
C ALA A 123 -0.10 -4.87 -26.56
N GLU A 124 0.06 -4.49 -25.30
CA GLU A 124 1.28 -4.71 -24.53
C GLU A 124 1.22 -6.10 -23.92
N CYS A 125 2.32 -6.85 -24.06
CA CYS A 125 2.51 -8.09 -23.33
C CYS A 125 2.91 -7.74 -21.89
N ILE A 126 1.96 -7.91 -20.99
CA ILE A 126 2.09 -7.65 -19.55
C ILE A 126 1.77 -8.98 -18.88
N GLU A 127 2.61 -9.41 -17.96
CA GLU A 127 2.33 -10.56 -17.11
C GLU A 127 1.11 -10.24 -16.23
N ILE A 128 0.02 -10.99 -16.40
CA ILE A 128 -1.15 -10.86 -15.54
C ILE A 128 -0.83 -11.61 -14.26
N ILE A 129 -0.59 -10.86 -13.18
CA ILE A 129 -0.48 -11.43 -11.84
C ILE A 129 -1.89 -11.86 -11.44
N TYR A 130 -2.04 -13.15 -11.17
CA TYR A 130 -3.26 -13.73 -10.62
C TYR A 130 -3.13 -13.86 -9.11
N SER A 131 -4.23 -13.61 -8.42
CA SER A 131 -4.30 -13.66 -6.96
C SER A 131 -5.57 -14.40 -6.54
N ASN A 132 -5.50 -15.12 -5.43
CA ASN A 132 -6.65 -15.76 -4.83
C ASN A 132 -7.53 -14.72 -4.14
N VAL A 133 -8.79 -14.66 -4.56
CA VAL A 133 -9.81 -13.80 -3.97
C VAL A 133 -10.78 -14.68 -3.18
N THR A 134 -10.81 -14.51 -1.87
CA THR A 134 -11.76 -15.21 -1.01
C THR A 134 -13.00 -14.34 -0.76
N PHE A 135 -14.12 -14.76 -1.34
CA PHE A 135 -15.44 -14.18 -1.13
C PHE A 135 -16.07 -14.81 0.10
N GLN A 136 -16.71 -13.98 0.94
CA GLN A 136 -17.45 -14.44 2.12
C GLN A 136 -18.73 -13.63 2.34
N VAL A 137 -19.79 -14.28 2.81
CA VAL A 137 -21.08 -13.65 3.13
C VAL A 137 -21.73 -14.33 4.32
N ASP A 138 -22.20 -13.53 5.29
CA ASP A 138 -22.97 -14.02 6.43
C ASP A 138 -24.44 -14.18 6.05
N MET A 139 -24.93 -15.41 6.17
CA MET A 139 -26.28 -15.83 5.83
C MET A 139 -27.11 -16.19 7.09
N THR A 140 -26.61 -15.89 8.29
CA THR A 140 -27.21 -16.32 9.57
C THR A 140 -28.63 -15.81 9.77
N ASP A 141 -28.94 -14.63 9.22
CA ASP A 141 -30.27 -14.01 9.29
C ASP A 141 -31.24 -14.47 8.19
N GLU A 142 -30.76 -15.26 7.23
CA GLU A 142 -31.57 -15.73 6.12
C GLU A 142 -32.26 -17.07 6.44
N ASP A 143 -33.55 -17.17 6.12
CA ASP A 143 -34.35 -18.39 6.29
C ASP A 143 -34.01 -19.42 5.19
N LEU A 144 -32.79 -19.97 5.19
CA LEU A 144 -32.32 -20.93 4.19
C LEU A 144 -32.93 -22.34 4.40
N LEU A 145 -33.35 -22.96 3.31
CA LEU A 145 -33.67 -24.38 3.27
C LEU A 145 -32.38 -25.20 3.14
N PRO A 146 -32.32 -26.45 3.64
CA PRO A 146 -31.16 -27.33 3.45
C PRO A 146 -30.82 -27.67 1.98
N SER A 147 -31.66 -27.27 1.03
CA SER A 147 -31.44 -27.45 -0.41
C SER A 147 -30.95 -26.18 -1.10
N ASP A 148 -30.91 -25.06 -0.38
CA ASP A 148 -30.50 -23.79 -0.95
C ASP A 148 -28.97 -23.75 -1.09
N ILE A 149 -28.50 -23.10 -2.15
CA ILE A 149 -27.09 -22.92 -2.46
C ILE A 149 -26.83 -21.43 -2.66
N ILE A 150 -25.77 -20.92 -2.06
CA ILE A 150 -25.35 -19.53 -2.22
C ILE A 150 -24.35 -19.43 -3.36
N TYR A 151 -24.46 -18.36 -4.14
CA TYR A 151 -23.58 -18.10 -5.28
C TYR A 151 -23.08 -16.68 -5.25
N VAL A 152 -21.81 -16.49 -5.60
CA VAL A 152 -21.24 -15.19 -5.95
C VAL A 152 -21.32 -14.97 -7.46
N ASN A 153 -21.74 -13.78 -7.88
CA ASN A 153 -21.89 -13.40 -9.27
C ASN A 153 -21.25 -12.05 -9.51
N GLY A 154 -20.38 -11.94 -10.51
CA GLY A 154 -19.66 -10.71 -10.76
C GLY A 154 -19.20 -10.56 -12.20
N SER A 155 -18.47 -9.49 -12.46
CA SER A 155 -17.85 -9.24 -13.76
C SER A 155 -16.93 -10.39 -14.20
N PHE A 156 -16.21 -11.00 -13.25
CA PHE A 156 -15.30 -12.15 -13.44
C PHE A 156 -15.97 -13.48 -13.79
N ASN A 157 -17.30 -13.56 -13.81
CA ASN A 157 -17.99 -14.74 -14.33
C ASN A 157 -19.10 -14.38 -15.33
N GLY A 158 -19.05 -13.16 -15.87
CA GLY A 158 -20.05 -12.66 -16.81
C GLY A 158 -21.47 -12.64 -16.24
N TRP A 159 -21.63 -12.47 -14.92
CA TRP A 159 -22.92 -12.48 -14.24
C TRP A 159 -23.76 -13.73 -14.55
N CYS A 160 -23.15 -14.91 -14.46
CA CYS A 160 -23.78 -16.12 -14.97
C CYS A 160 -24.91 -16.69 -14.08
N GLY A 161 -25.03 -16.25 -12.83
CA GLY A 161 -26.06 -16.64 -11.86
C GLY A 161 -25.68 -17.83 -10.99
N ALA A 162 -25.24 -18.94 -11.58
CA ALA A 162 -25.11 -20.22 -10.89
C ALA A 162 -23.76 -20.94 -11.11
N CYS A 163 -22.70 -20.25 -11.57
CA CYS A 163 -21.42 -20.90 -11.88
C CYS A 163 -20.52 -21.07 -10.66
N ASN A 164 -20.63 -20.18 -9.68
CA ASN A 164 -19.71 -20.10 -8.54
C ASN A 164 -20.46 -20.37 -7.24
N PRO A 165 -20.81 -21.65 -6.96
CA PRO A 165 -21.45 -22.02 -5.71
C PRO A 165 -20.46 -21.88 -4.55
N MET A 166 -20.89 -21.25 -3.48
CA MET A 166 -20.15 -21.09 -2.24
C MET A 166 -20.44 -22.25 -1.29
N SER A 167 -19.66 -22.38 -0.21
CA SER A 167 -19.85 -23.42 0.81
C SER A 167 -19.78 -22.87 2.24
N ASP A 168 -20.64 -23.36 3.11
CA ASP A 168 -20.55 -23.26 4.57
C ASP A 168 -20.15 -24.63 5.12
N ALA A 169 -18.85 -24.92 5.09
CA ALA A 169 -18.33 -26.26 5.40
C ALA A 169 -18.20 -26.52 6.91
N ASN A 170 -18.07 -25.46 7.70
CA ASN A 170 -17.93 -25.43 9.16
C ASN A 170 -19.28 -25.30 9.89
N GLU A 171 -20.39 -25.08 9.17
CA GLU A 171 -21.75 -24.95 9.69
C GLU A 171 -21.89 -23.77 10.67
N ASP A 172 -21.20 -22.65 10.39
CA ASP A 172 -21.26 -21.43 11.21
C ASP A 172 -22.15 -20.33 10.62
N GLY A 173 -22.71 -20.54 9.43
CA GLY A 173 -23.60 -19.59 8.75
C GLY A 173 -22.89 -18.65 7.78
N ILE A 174 -21.55 -18.68 7.72
CA ILE A 174 -20.74 -17.91 6.78
C ILE A 174 -20.46 -18.78 5.55
N TRP A 175 -20.77 -18.26 4.37
CA TRP A 175 -20.54 -18.97 3.11
C TRP A 175 -19.33 -18.39 2.42
N GLU A 176 -18.40 -19.26 2.01
CA GLU A 176 -17.10 -18.87 1.46
C GLU A 176 -16.83 -19.49 0.08
N LEU A 177 -16.04 -18.80 -0.75
CA LEU A 177 -15.48 -19.31 -2.00
C LEU A 177 -14.22 -18.54 -2.38
N THR A 178 -13.15 -19.26 -2.73
CA THR A 178 -11.93 -18.67 -3.29
C THR A 178 -11.88 -18.82 -4.81
N ILE A 179 -11.57 -17.75 -5.53
CA ILE A 179 -11.43 -17.71 -6.99
C ILE A 179 -10.12 -17.00 -7.34
N GLU A 180 -9.34 -17.58 -8.23
CA GLU A 180 -8.13 -16.95 -8.78
C GLU A 180 -8.52 -15.94 -9.86
N LEU A 181 -8.17 -14.66 -9.64
CA LEU A 181 -8.51 -13.53 -10.53
C LEU A 181 -7.25 -12.71 -10.84
N GLY A 182 -7.17 -12.18 -12.06
CA GLY A 182 -6.07 -11.30 -12.46
C GLY A 182 -6.18 -9.90 -11.84
N ALA A 183 -5.08 -9.14 -11.85
CA ALA A 183 -5.13 -7.73 -11.45
C ALA A 183 -6.21 -6.96 -12.22
N GLY A 184 -7.01 -6.15 -11.50
CA GLY A 184 -8.13 -5.44 -12.07
C GLY A 184 -9.20 -5.05 -11.05
N SER A 185 -10.23 -4.32 -11.51
CA SER A 185 -11.38 -3.94 -10.69
C SER A 185 -12.59 -4.81 -11.03
N TYR A 186 -13.22 -5.35 -9.99
CA TYR A 186 -14.33 -6.30 -10.11
C TYR A 186 -15.54 -5.82 -9.32
N GLU A 187 -16.72 -6.07 -9.87
CA GLU A 187 -18.01 -5.88 -9.19
C GLU A 187 -18.68 -7.22 -8.97
N TYR A 188 -19.42 -7.37 -7.87
CA TYR A 188 -20.11 -8.61 -7.55
C TYR A 188 -21.36 -8.42 -6.67
N ILE A 189 -22.20 -9.46 -6.65
CA ILE A 189 -23.35 -9.63 -5.75
C ILE A 189 -23.44 -11.09 -5.31
N TYR A 190 -24.19 -11.32 -4.23
CA TYR A 190 -24.56 -12.66 -3.77
C TYR A 190 -25.98 -13.02 -4.18
N THR A 191 -26.23 -14.30 -4.38
CA THR A 191 -27.58 -14.81 -4.70
C THR A 191 -27.87 -16.12 -4.00
N THR A 192 -29.14 -16.37 -3.69
CA THR A 192 -29.63 -17.69 -3.28
C THR A 192 -30.16 -18.43 -4.50
N ASN A 193 -29.75 -19.67 -4.73
CA ASN A 193 -30.19 -20.51 -5.85
C ASN A 193 -30.03 -19.87 -7.24
N GLY A 194 -28.98 -19.06 -7.42
CA GLY A 194 -28.71 -18.29 -8.63
C GLY A 194 -29.79 -17.27 -8.95
N TRP A 195 -30.03 -17.00 -10.24
CA TRP A 195 -31.02 -15.98 -10.66
C TRP A 195 -32.49 -16.30 -10.30
N ASP A 196 -32.78 -17.53 -9.88
CA ASP A 196 -34.12 -17.96 -9.49
C ASP A 196 -34.47 -17.64 -8.03
N GLY A 197 -33.51 -17.26 -7.19
CA GLY A 197 -33.76 -16.84 -5.81
C GLY A 197 -33.48 -15.35 -5.54
N SER A 198 -33.21 -15.03 -4.28
CA SER A 198 -32.94 -13.67 -3.81
C SER A 198 -31.59 -13.19 -4.33
N GLN A 199 -31.54 -11.93 -4.74
CA GLN A 199 -30.33 -11.25 -5.21
C GLN A 199 -30.01 -10.15 -4.21
N ALA A 200 -28.75 -10.07 -3.81
CA ALA A 200 -28.31 -9.21 -2.73
C ALA A 200 -26.94 -8.63 -3.07
N GLY A 201 -26.93 -7.33 -3.35
CA GLY A 201 -25.73 -6.52 -3.50
C GLY A 201 -25.73 -5.40 -2.46
N ALA A 202 -24.72 -4.53 -2.52
CA ALA A 202 -24.64 -3.36 -1.67
C ALA A 202 -25.91 -2.49 -1.74
N PRO A 203 -26.35 -1.85 -0.65
CA PRO A 203 -27.39 -0.83 -0.73
C PRO A 203 -26.96 0.31 -1.67
N ILE A 204 -27.82 0.70 -2.61
CA ILE A 204 -27.48 1.73 -3.62
C ILE A 204 -27.06 3.04 -2.95
N GLY A 205 -25.88 3.54 -3.30
CA GLY A 205 -25.28 4.77 -2.79
C GLY A 205 -24.71 4.67 -1.38
N SER A 206 -24.57 3.47 -0.84
CA SER A 206 -23.90 3.22 0.45
C SER A 206 -22.38 3.20 0.30
N GLU A 207 -21.67 3.04 1.42
CA GLU A 207 -20.21 3.00 1.48
C GLU A 207 -19.60 1.76 0.81
N CYS A 208 -20.29 0.61 0.88
CA CYS A 208 -19.85 -0.62 0.23
C CYS A 208 -20.38 -0.76 -1.22
N ASP A 209 -21.07 0.27 -1.74
CA ASP A 209 -21.47 0.35 -3.14
C ASP A 209 -20.30 0.87 -3.99
N PHE A 210 -19.67 -0.04 -4.72
CA PHE A 210 -18.43 0.22 -5.46
C PHE A 210 -18.55 1.45 -6.37
N LEU A 211 -19.71 1.62 -7.02
CA LEU A 211 -20.04 2.77 -7.84
C LEU A 211 -21.28 3.49 -7.31
N SER A 212 -21.19 4.05 -6.11
CA SER A 212 -22.24 4.80 -5.38
C SER A 212 -23.04 5.86 -6.16
N THR A 213 -22.61 6.26 -7.36
CA THR A 213 -23.29 7.23 -8.22
C THR A 213 -24.19 6.63 -9.29
N ASP A 214 -24.14 5.32 -9.50
CA ASP A 214 -24.91 4.67 -10.55
C ASP A 214 -26.32 4.25 -10.06
N SER A 215 -26.89 3.18 -10.60
CA SER A 215 -28.21 2.67 -10.16
C SER A 215 -28.19 1.18 -9.84
N TYR A 216 -27.00 0.60 -9.69
CA TYR A 216 -26.74 -0.79 -9.39
C TYR A 216 -26.01 -0.85 -8.05
N GLY A 217 -26.63 -1.51 -7.07
CA GLY A 217 -25.98 -1.69 -5.77
C GLY A 217 -25.09 -2.91 -5.81
N ASN A 218 -23.84 -2.75 -6.24
CA ASN A 218 -22.87 -3.83 -6.37
C ASN A 218 -21.75 -3.65 -5.35
N TYR A 219 -21.32 -4.74 -4.74
CA TYR A 219 -20.04 -4.74 -4.04
C TYR A 219 -18.91 -4.67 -5.08
N GLY A 220 -17.72 -4.29 -4.66
CA GLY A 220 -16.57 -4.32 -5.56
C GLY A 220 -15.24 -4.18 -4.85
N PHE A 221 -14.18 -4.49 -5.58
CA PHE A 221 -12.81 -4.55 -5.08
C PHE A 221 -11.85 -4.38 -6.25
N THR A 222 -10.58 -4.09 -5.93
CA THR A 222 -9.48 -4.02 -6.89
C THR A 222 -8.38 -4.95 -6.43
N ILE A 223 -7.75 -5.65 -7.37
CA ILE A 223 -6.60 -6.53 -7.16
C ILE A 223 -5.39 -5.92 -7.87
N ASP A 224 -4.26 -5.86 -7.20
CA ASP A 224 -2.98 -5.34 -7.67
C ASP A 224 -1.84 -6.37 -7.67
N GLY A 225 -2.12 -7.61 -7.29
CA GLY A 225 -1.18 -8.74 -7.38
C GLY A 225 -1.10 -9.61 -6.13
N GLU A 226 -1.79 -9.26 -5.06
CA GLU A 226 -1.83 -10.03 -3.81
C GLU A 226 -3.15 -10.75 -3.55
N ASP A 227 -3.08 -11.89 -2.87
CA ASP A 227 -4.25 -12.64 -2.40
C ASP A 227 -5.08 -11.77 -1.45
N ILE A 228 -6.40 -11.72 -1.66
CA ILE A 228 -7.30 -10.87 -0.88
C ILE A 228 -8.43 -11.68 -0.25
N LEU A 229 -8.69 -11.39 1.04
CA LEU A 229 -9.92 -11.79 1.73
C LEU A 229 -10.87 -10.59 1.70
N LEU A 230 -12.01 -10.73 1.05
CA LEU A 230 -13.01 -9.66 0.98
C LEU A 230 -13.77 -9.53 2.30
N ASP A 231 -14.27 -8.34 2.59
CA ASP A 231 -15.05 -8.07 3.81
C ASP A 231 -16.24 -9.02 3.98
N LEU A 232 -16.48 -9.41 5.23
CA LEU A 232 -17.65 -10.19 5.60
C LEU A 232 -18.84 -9.26 5.77
N TYR A 233 -19.82 -9.37 4.88
CA TYR A 233 -21.09 -8.66 5.04
C TYR A 233 -22.26 -9.62 5.22
N CYS A 234 -23.28 -9.14 5.90
CA CYS A 234 -24.59 -9.75 5.87
C CYS A 234 -25.24 -9.62 4.51
N PHE A 235 -26.00 -10.64 4.13
CA PHE A 235 -26.62 -10.75 2.82
C PHE A 235 -27.39 -9.48 2.41
N GLY A 236 -26.81 -8.69 1.51
CA GLY A 236 -27.42 -7.49 0.93
C GLY A 236 -27.30 -6.21 1.75
N THR A 237 -26.34 -6.16 2.68
CA THR A 237 -26.03 -4.98 3.49
C THR A 237 -24.55 -4.63 3.39
N CYS A 238 -24.13 -3.57 4.07
CA CYS A 238 -22.72 -3.27 4.38
C CYS A 238 -22.41 -3.55 5.85
N TYR A 239 -23.17 -4.45 6.51
CA TYR A 239 -23.02 -4.69 7.95
C TYR A 239 -22.21 -5.95 8.17
N ASP A 240 -21.17 -5.84 8.99
CA ASP A 240 -20.30 -6.97 9.34
C ASP A 240 -20.96 -7.95 10.33
N GLU A 241 -22.00 -7.50 11.02
CA GLU A 241 -22.82 -8.33 11.91
C GLU A 241 -24.28 -8.30 11.45
N CYS A 242 -24.94 -9.47 11.47
CA CYS A 242 -26.34 -9.60 11.02
C CYS A 242 -27.28 -9.16 12.12
N VAL A 243 -27.20 -7.88 12.42
CA VAL A 243 -27.98 -7.21 13.43
C VAL A 243 -28.40 -5.86 12.88
N GLN A 244 -29.70 -5.63 12.80
CA GLN A 244 -30.24 -4.36 12.33
C GLN A 244 -29.76 -3.21 13.23
N PRO A 245 -29.21 -2.12 12.66
CA PRO A 245 -28.79 -0.96 13.44
C PRO A 245 -29.92 -0.41 14.30
N VAL A 246 -29.59 -0.02 15.52
CA VAL A 246 -30.53 0.61 16.45
C VAL A 246 -30.09 2.02 16.82
N PRO A 247 -31.02 2.93 17.13
CA PRO A 247 -30.66 4.26 17.56
C PRO A 247 -30.00 4.23 18.94
N VAL A 248 -28.89 4.95 19.09
CA VAL A 248 -28.16 5.22 20.33
C VAL A 248 -28.03 6.73 20.55
N ASP A 249 -28.14 7.18 21.79
CA ASP A 249 -27.89 8.58 22.17
C ASP A 249 -26.38 8.78 22.40
N VAL A 250 -25.77 9.68 21.63
CA VAL A 250 -24.33 10.00 21.72
C VAL A 250 -24.15 11.45 22.12
N THR A 251 -23.42 11.70 23.21
CA THR A 251 -23.13 13.05 23.70
C THR A 251 -21.76 13.53 23.20
N PHE A 252 -21.76 14.57 22.37
CA PHE A 252 -20.55 15.25 21.91
C PHE A 252 -20.21 16.42 22.82
N ASN A 253 -18.92 16.63 23.07
CA ASN A 253 -18.40 17.68 23.95
C ASN A 253 -17.28 18.47 23.24
N VAL A 254 -17.25 19.79 23.43
CA VAL A 254 -16.18 20.67 22.94
C VAL A 254 -15.78 21.66 24.02
N ASP A 255 -14.49 21.78 24.29
CA ASP A 255 -13.94 22.75 25.22
C ASP A 255 -13.72 24.10 24.51
N MET A 256 -14.41 25.13 24.99
CA MET A 256 -14.36 26.50 24.46
C MET A 256 -13.63 27.46 25.40
N ASN A 257 -12.93 26.99 26.44
CA ASN A 257 -12.26 27.85 27.42
C ASN A 257 -11.15 28.74 26.81
N GLY A 258 -10.56 28.33 25.67
CA GLY A 258 -9.60 29.11 24.90
C GLY A 258 -10.24 30.17 23.98
N GLU A 259 -11.55 30.10 23.77
CA GLU A 259 -12.24 30.82 22.71
C GLU A 259 -13.17 31.93 23.22
N ILE A 260 -13.34 32.98 22.41
CA ILE A 260 -14.42 33.94 22.63
C ILE A 260 -15.68 33.39 21.98
N VAL A 261 -16.58 32.81 22.78
CA VAL A 261 -17.88 32.32 22.31
C VAL A 261 -18.71 33.51 21.81
N SER A 262 -19.05 33.48 20.52
CA SER A 262 -19.75 34.58 19.84
C SER A 262 -21.27 34.49 20.02
N ASP A 263 -21.95 33.75 19.14
CA ASP A 263 -23.42 33.63 19.07
C ASP A 263 -23.86 32.17 19.23
N GLY A 264 -23.31 31.51 20.25
CA GLY A 264 -23.53 30.09 20.55
C GLY A 264 -22.48 29.17 19.94
N VAL A 265 -22.54 27.91 20.34
CA VAL A 265 -21.68 26.83 19.87
C VAL A 265 -22.57 25.78 19.22
N PHE A 266 -22.16 25.27 18.07
CA PHE A 266 -22.94 24.32 17.29
C PHE A 266 -22.06 23.18 16.79
N MET A 267 -22.71 22.09 16.42
CA MET A 267 -22.13 20.96 15.71
C MET A 267 -22.88 20.77 14.39
N ILE A 268 -22.14 20.49 13.33
CA ILE A 268 -22.63 20.16 11.98
C ILE A 268 -21.95 18.87 11.53
N GLY A 269 -22.49 18.18 10.52
CA GLY A 269 -21.88 16.95 10.04
C GLY A 269 -22.72 16.16 9.05
N SER A 270 -22.23 14.97 8.75
CA SER A 270 -22.87 13.93 7.92
C SER A 270 -24.26 13.54 8.45
N TYR A 271 -24.41 13.44 9.78
CA TYR A 271 -25.63 13.02 10.47
C TYR A 271 -26.85 13.96 10.27
N GLN A 272 -26.68 15.17 9.71
CA GLN A 272 -27.79 16.11 9.53
C GLN A 272 -28.72 15.67 8.38
N SER A 273 -29.88 15.12 8.72
CA SER A 273 -30.79 14.47 7.78
C SER A 273 -31.48 15.36 6.72
N ILE A 274 -31.40 16.69 6.82
CA ILE A 274 -32.07 17.62 5.87
C ILE A 274 -31.08 18.14 4.84
N VAL A 275 -29.99 18.75 5.31
CA VAL A 275 -28.87 19.21 4.49
C VAL A 275 -27.61 18.97 5.33
N PRO A 276 -26.84 17.90 5.03
CA PRO A 276 -25.55 17.63 5.65
C PRO A 276 -24.64 18.85 5.62
N TRP A 277 -23.78 18.99 6.62
CA TRP A 277 -22.79 20.06 6.73
C TRP A 277 -23.33 21.50 6.79
N SER A 278 -24.65 21.67 6.96
CA SER A 278 -25.27 22.99 6.93
C SER A 278 -25.18 23.71 8.28
N GLN A 279 -24.49 24.86 8.27
CA GLN A 279 -24.51 25.83 9.38
C GLN A 279 -25.84 26.59 9.50
N PHE A 280 -26.71 26.49 8.48
CA PHE A 280 -27.93 27.29 8.37
C PHE A 280 -29.19 26.47 8.62
N ILE A 281 -29.17 25.20 8.22
CA ILE A 281 -30.33 24.33 8.22
C ILE A 281 -30.11 23.28 9.31
N ALA A 282 -30.78 23.49 10.44
CA ALA A 282 -30.75 22.60 11.59
C ALA A 282 -29.32 22.20 12.05
N PRO A 283 -28.41 23.15 12.33
CA PRO A 283 -27.20 22.83 13.08
C PRO A 283 -27.57 22.41 14.50
N THR A 284 -26.81 21.48 15.08
CA THR A 284 -27.04 21.00 16.44
C THR A 284 -26.50 22.03 17.41
N GLN A 285 -27.38 22.71 18.16
CA GLN A 285 -26.95 23.66 19.17
C GLN A 285 -26.39 22.93 20.39
N MET A 286 -25.20 23.35 20.84
CA MET A 286 -24.55 22.83 22.04
C MET A 286 -24.74 23.81 23.21
N SER A 287 -24.75 23.27 24.43
CA SER A 287 -24.97 24.04 25.66
C SER A 287 -23.95 23.73 26.74
N ASP A 288 -23.47 24.77 27.41
CA ASP A 288 -22.72 24.70 28.65
C ASP A 288 -23.68 24.96 29.83
N GLU A 289 -24.31 23.89 30.34
CA GLU A 289 -25.30 24.01 31.42
C GLU A 289 -24.68 24.19 32.81
N ASN A 290 -23.45 23.71 33.00
CA ASN A 290 -22.77 23.68 34.30
C ASN A 290 -21.79 24.86 34.48
N GLY A 291 -21.49 25.61 33.41
CA GLY A 291 -20.65 26.79 33.40
C GLY A 291 -19.16 26.49 33.48
N ASP A 292 -18.70 25.31 33.04
CA ASP A 292 -17.29 24.92 33.05
C ASP A 292 -16.56 25.24 31.73
N GLY A 293 -17.25 25.82 30.75
CA GLY A 293 -16.71 26.16 29.44
C GLY A 293 -16.70 25.00 28.44
N ILE A 294 -17.17 23.81 28.83
CA ILE A 294 -17.37 22.66 27.94
C ILE A 294 -18.82 22.67 27.46
N TYR A 295 -19.00 22.76 26.15
CA TYR A 295 -20.31 22.74 25.51
C TYR A 295 -20.65 21.31 25.10
N SER A 296 -21.88 20.88 25.40
CA SER A 296 -22.34 19.52 25.09
C SER A 296 -23.61 19.52 24.25
N ALA A 297 -23.76 18.52 23.39
CA ALA A 297 -25.02 18.18 22.73
C ALA A 297 -25.18 16.67 22.61
N THR A 298 -26.42 16.18 22.72
CA THR A 298 -26.73 14.76 22.48
C THR A 298 -27.47 14.60 21.17
N VAL A 299 -26.98 13.68 20.33
CA VAL A 299 -27.56 13.33 19.02
C VAL A 299 -27.93 11.85 19.04
N SER A 300 -29.11 11.51 18.51
CA SER A 300 -29.50 10.12 18.29
C SER A 300 -28.96 9.67 16.94
N LEU A 301 -28.03 8.72 16.97
CA LEU A 301 -27.31 8.15 15.82
C LEU A 301 -27.61 6.65 15.72
N MET A 302 -27.31 6.00 14.61
CA MET A 302 -27.48 4.55 14.48
C MET A 302 -26.18 3.83 14.88
N THR A 303 -26.29 2.62 15.45
CA THR A 303 -25.10 1.76 15.67
C THR A 303 -24.45 1.38 14.35
N SER A 304 -23.14 1.14 14.37
CA SER A 304 -22.36 0.78 13.18
C SER A 304 -22.43 1.84 12.06
N GLU A 305 -22.58 3.12 12.45
CA GLU A 305 -22.61 4.26 11.52
C GLU A 305 -21.29 5.04 11.63
N TYR A 306 -20.69 5.37 10.48
CA TYR A 306 -19.55 6.29 10.41
C TYR A 306 -20.04 7.74 10.37
N ILE A 307 -19.67 8.54 11.37
CA ILE A 307 -20.12 9.93 11.48
C ILE A 307 -18.96 10.91 11.40
N GLU A 308 -18.92 11.68 10.32
CA GLU A 308 -18.10 12.89 10.25
C GLU A 308 -18.83 14.13 10.78
N TYR A 309 -18.12 14.98 11.52
CA TYR A 309 -18.68 16.19 12.14
C TYR A 309 -17.64 17.31 12.29
N LYS A 310 -18.14 18.52 12.53
CA LYS A 310 -17.35 19.71 12.90
C LYS A 310 -18.06 20.59 13.92
N PHE A 311 -17.28 21.26 14.76
CA PHE A 311 -17.78 22.30 15.66
C PHE A 311 -17.81 23.68 14.98
N VAL A 312 -18.72 24.54 15.44
CA VAL A 312 -18.93 25.90 14.91
C VAL A 312 -19.10 26.89 16.07
N ASN A 313 -18.24 27.90 16.14
CA ASN A 313 -18.37 29.02 17.07
C ASN A 313 -19.11 30.20 16.38
N GLY A 314 -20.34 30.46 16.83
CA GLY A 314 -21.24 31.45 16.25
C GLY A 314 -22.25 30.87 15.27
N SER A 315 -23.21 31.69 14.85
CA SER A 315 -24.34 31.25 14.03
C SER A 315 -24.30 31.80 12.59
N GLY A 316 -24.88 31.04 11.65
CA GLY A 316 -25.10 31.46 10.27
C GLY A 316 -23.82 31.78 9.50
N VAL A 317 -23.85 32.83 8.66
CA VAL A 317 -22.73 33.18 7.74
C VAL A 317 -21.50 33.70 8.48
N SER A 318 -21.65 34.04 9.75
CA SER A 318 -20.59 34.52 10.63
C SER A 318 -20.09 33.45 11.59
N GLY A 319 -20.63 32.24 11.53
CA GLY A 319 -20.12 31.11 12.30
C GLY A 319 -18.72 30.75 11.81
N LEU A 320 -17.78 30.70 12.75
CA LEU A 320 -16.46 30.16 12.51
C LEU A 320 -16.57 28.64 12.64
N VAL A 321 -16.52 27.93 11.52
CA VAL A 321 -16.36 26.47 11.51
C VAL A 321 -14.92 26.17 11.89
N GLU A 322 -14.71 25.13 12.68
CA GLU A 322 -13.36 24.71 13.03
C GLU A 322 -12.50 24.45 11.77
N SER A 323 -11.27 24.96 11.80
CA SER A 323 -10.40 25.12 10.64
C SER A 323 -9.88 23.79 10.09
N ASN A 324 -9.46 23.81 8.81
CA ASN A 324 -8.80 22.70 8.12
C ASN A 324 -7.30 22.94 7.93
N GLU A 325 -6.76 24.06 8.42
CA GLU A 325 -5.41 24.52 8.07
C GLU A 325 -4.49 24.45 9.29
N GLY A 326 -3.42 23.65 9.17
CA GLY A 326 -2.34 23.57 10.16
C GLY A 326 -1.92 22.14 10.47
N ILE A 327 -0.68 22.00 10.93
CA ILE A 327 -0.13 20.75 11.47
C ILE A 327 -0.84 20.45 12.80
N GLY A 328 -1.51 19.30 12.88
CA GLY A 328 -2.44 18.96 13.97
C GLY A 328 -3.91 19.32 13.69
N ALA A 329 -4.34 19.37 12.41
CA ALA A 329 -5.73 19.59 12.05
C ALA A 329 -6.62 18.34 12.23
N CYS A 330 -7.82 18.59 12.75
CA CYS A 330 -9.01 17.74 12.92
C CYS A 330 -9.48 16.86 11.78
N GLY A 331 -9.03 15.60 11.64
CA GLY A 331 -9.90 14.61 11.01
C GLY A 331 -9.36 13.49 10.14
N SER A 332 -10.29 12.93 9.37
CA SER A 332 -10.18 11.80 8.45
C SER A 332 -9.25 12.04 7.24
N SER A 333 -8.79 13.28 7.03
CA SER A 333 -7.92 13.61 5.89
C SER A 333 -7.01 14.79 6.25
N PRO A 334 -5.90 14.56 6.99
CA PRO A 334 -5.05 15.62 7.52
C PRO A 334 -4.46 16.55 6.45
N ASN A 335 -4.37 16.09 5.20
CA ASN A 335 -3.86 16.84 4.05
C ASN A 335 -4.95 17.61 3.27
N ALA A 336 -6.24 17.42 3.60
CA ALA A 336 -7.36 18.05 2.88
C ALA A 336 -7.75 19.42 3.48
N THR A 337 -7.36 20.49 2.79
CA THR A 337 -7.82 21.86 3.11
C THR A 337 -9.09 22.21 2.34
N CYS A 338 -10.14 22.64 3.05
CA CYS A 338 -11.39 23.06 2.43
C CYS A 338 -11.87 24.42 2.91
N SER A 339 -12.40 25.23 1.99
CA SER A 339 -13.10 26.48 2.33
C SER A 339 -14.57 26.28 2.75
N SER A 340 -15.10 25.06 2.63
CA SER A 340 -16.47 24.72 3.03
C SER A 340 -16.49 23.29 3.55
N PRO A 341 -17.14 23.02 4.70
CA PRO A 341 -17.17 21.68 5.27
C PRO A 341 -17.98 20.72 4.38
N GLY A 342 -17.54 19.47 4.31
CA GLY A 342 -18.06 18.44 3.41
C GLY A 342 -17.22 17.16 3.52
N SER A 343 -17.68 16.05 2.94
CA SER A 343 -17.04 14.73 3.07
C SER A 343 -15.64 14.61 2.44
N SER A 344 -15.20 15.62 1.70
CA SER A 344 -13.86 15.66 1.09
C SER A 344 -12.87 16.52 1.88
N CYS A 345 -13.19 16.84 3.13
CA CYS A 345 -12.47 17.80 3.95
C CYS A 345 -11.96 17.13 5.20
N ASN A 346 -10.93 17.72 5.81
CA ASN A 346 -10.46 17.24 7.11
C ASN A 346 -11.54 17.44 8.18
N ASN A 347 -12.24 16.37 8.55
CA ASN A 347 -13.36 16.40 9.49
C ASN A 347 -13.12 15.46 10.67
N ARG A 348 -13.53 15.86 11.87
CA ARG A 348 -13.60 14.90 12.98
C ARG A 348 -14.52 13.75 12.58
N PHE A 349 -14.17 12.55 13.00
CA PHE A 349 -14.98 11.37 12.75
C PHE A 349 -15.21 10.58 14.05
N ILE A 350 -16.22 9.74 14.02
CA ILE A 350 -16.45 8.72 15.03
C ILE A 350 -17.17 7.53 14.40
N ASP A 351 -16.63 6.34 14.66
CA ASP A 351 -17.30 5.07 14.41
C ASP A 351 -18.25 4.77 15.56
N ILE A 352 -19.56 4.71 15.29
CA ILE A 352 -20.50 4.30 16.33
C ILE A 352 -20.38 2.78 16.51
N PRO A 353 -20.11 2.28 17.73
CA PRO A 353 -19.97 0.84 17.95
C PRO A 353 -21.18 0.04 17.51
N SER A 354 -20.95 -1.21 17.11
CA SER A 354 -22.02 -2.19 16.96
C SER A 354 -22.74 -2.44 18.28
N CYS A 355 -24.02 -2.79 18.20
CA CYS A 355 -24.81 -3.13 19.37
C CYS A 355 -24.52 -4.55 19.84
N VAL A 356 -24.84 -4.85 21.10
CA VAL A 356 -24.74 -6.21 21.64
C VAL A 356 -26.13 -6.78 21.85
N LEU A 357 -26.35 -8.04 21.46
CA LEU A 357 -27.59 -8.75 21.76
C LEU A 357 -27.73 -8.97 23.27
N ASN A 358 -28.81 -8.46 23.85
CA ASN A 358 -29.14 -8.78 25.24
C ASN A 358 -29.81 -10.15 25.39
N SER A 359 -30.15 -10.53 26.62
CA SER A 359 -30.76 -11.84 26.95
C SER A 359 -32.12 -12.14 26.30
N ASN A 360 -32.69 -11.20 25.54
CA ASN A 360 -33.92 -11.38 24.77
C ASN A 360 -33.68 -11.23 23.25
N ASP A 361 -32.44 -11.38 22.79
CA ASP A 361 -32.04 -11.27 21.38
C ASP A 361 -32.39 -9.90 20.78
N VAL A 362 -32.31 -8.85 21.61
CA VAL A 362 -32.49 -7.46 21.17
C VAL A 362 -31.14 -6.75 21.21
N CYS A 363 -30.73 -6.25 20.05
CA CYS A 363 -29.63 -5.33 19.83
C CYS A 363 -29.76 -4.08 20.70
N VAL A 364 -28.78 -3.86 21.58
CA VAL A 364 -28.72 -2.67 22.45
C VAL A 364 -27.29 -2.13 22.53
N LEU A 365 -27.16 -0.81 22.49
CA LEU A 365 -25.96 -0.07 22.83
C LEU A 365 -26.33 0.97 23.88
N ASP A 366 -25.60 1.01 24.99
CA ASP A 366 -25.83 2.01 26.03
C ASP A 366 -25.37 3.40 25.55
N PRO A 367 -26.08 4.48 25.89
CA PRO A 367 -25.65 5.85 25.58
C PRO A 367 -24.24 6.13 26.10
N PHE A 368 -23.44 6.83 25.31
CA PHE A 368 -22.06 7.17 25.66
C PHE A 368 -21.72 8.62 25.31
N SER A 369 -20.55 9.08 25.77
CA SER A 369 -20.07 10.44 25.55
C SER A 369 -18.70 10.42 24.87
N VAL A 370 -18.53 11.28 23.88
CA VAL A 370 -17.24 11.59 23.26
C VAL A 370 -16.48 12.53 24.18
N GLU A 371 -15.19 12.27 24.40
CA GLU A 371 -14.37 13.13 25.27
C GLU A 371 -14.29 14.57 24.75
N ALA A 372 -14.21 15.53 25.68
CA ALA A 372 -14.12 16.94 25.33
C ALA A 372 -12.74 17.26 24.74
N VAL A 373 -12.74 17.92 23.60
CA VAL A 373 -11.56 18.39 22.88
C VAL A 373 -11.65 19.90 22.70
N SER A 374 -10.51 20.60 22.76
CA SER A 374 -10.49 22.04 22.51
C SER A 374 -10.99 22.35 21.09
N PHE A 375 -11.76 23.43 20.96
CA PHE A 375 -12.14 23.96 19.65
C PHE A 375 -10.89 24.21 18.80
N ASP A 376 -10.96 23.93 17.49
CA ASP A 376 -9.81 23.97 16.57
C ASP A 376 -8.63 23.03 16.93
N SER A 377 -8.84 22.04 17.81
CA SER A 377 -7.80 21.10 18.25
C SER A 377 -8.32 19.66 18.38
N CYS A 378 -7.43 18.67 18.24
CA CYS A 378 -7.77 17.25 18.20
C CYS A 378 -7.71 16.58 19.57
N GLY A 379 -7.81 17.39 20.62
CA GLY A 379 -7.15 17.08 21.88
C GLY A 379 -5.77 17.75 21.88
N SER A 380 -5.31 18.15 23.06
CA SER A 380 -3.95 18.64 23.21
C SER A 380 -2.99 17.48 22.98
N ILE A 381 -2.50 17.32 21.75
CA ILE A 381 -1.22 16.64 21.54
C ILE A 381 -0.19 17.56 22.17
N ILE A 382 0.14 17.26 23.43
CA ILE A 382 1.30 17.81 24.11
C ILE A 382 2.43 16.83 23.92
N ALA A 383 3.35 17.17 23.03
CA ALA A 383 4.57 16.41 22.83
C ALA A 383 5.69 17.02 23.66
N ASN A 384 6.58 16.15 24.13
CA ASN A 384 7.86 16.52 24.69
C ASN A 384 8.89 16.58 23.56
N VAL A 385 9.77 17.57 23.63
CA VAL A 385 10.89 17.69 22.70
C VAL A 385 12.18 17.43 23.47
N ASN A 386 12.86 16.34 23.15
CA ASN A 386 14.13 15.99 23.78
C ASN A 386 15.27 16.52 22.93
N PHE A 387 16.01 17.48 23.47
CA PHE A 387 17.21 18.03 22.83
C PHE A 387 18.44 17.25 23.28
N THR A 388 19.32 16.95 22.32
CA THR A 388 20.69 16.46 22.48
C THR A 388 21.59 17.30 21.56
N ILE A 389 22.28 18.27 22.14
CA ILE A 389 23.07 19.25 21.39
C ILE A 389 24.55 19.03 21.66
N ASP A 390 25.27 18.57 20.65
CA ASP A 390 26.72 18.44 20.71
C ASP A 390 27.39 19.80 20.48
N LEU A 391 28.26 20.19 21.41
CA LEU A 391 29.05 21.42 21.35
C LEU A 391 30.56 21.14 21.23
N ASN A 392 30.98 19.89 21.09
CA ASN A 392 32.38 19.53 20.94
C ASN A 392 33.00 20.22 19.72
N GLY A 393 34.26 20.63 19.83
CA GLY A 393 34.96 21.32 18.73
C GLY A 393 34.47 22.75 18.42
N THR A 394 33.35 23.21 18.97
CA THR A 394 32.83 24.59 18.73
C THR A 394 33.61 25.67 19.48
N GLY A 395 34.36 25.28 20.53
CA GLY A 395 35.05 26.19 21.45
C GLY A 395 34.16 26.74 22.56
N TYR A 396 32.93 26.23 22.70
CA TYR A 396 31.98 26.54 23.75
C TYR A 396 31.46 25.24 24.39
N PRO A 397 31.00 25.27 25.65
CA PRO A 397 31.13 26.37 26.60
C PRO A 397 32.60 26.70 26.93
N ASN A 398 32.86 27.93 27.37
CA ASN A 398 34.18 28.34 27.88
C ASN A 398 34.04 29.31 29.06
N ASP A 399 35.14 29.72 29.69
CA ASP A 399 35.14 30.59 30.89
C ASP A 399 34.33 31.90 30.73
N ASP A 400 34.18 32.40 29.49
CA ASP A 400 33.46 33.63 29.18
C ASP A 400 31.96 33.39 28.85
N TYR A 401 31.62 32.17 28.38
CA TYR A 401 30.29 31.71 27.96
C TYR A 401 30.07 30.27 28.44
N ASP A 402 29.74 30.11 29.72
CA ASP A 402 29.78 28.85 30.47
C ASP A 402 28.40 28.17 30.62
N GLN A 403 27.35 28.72 30.01
CA GLN A 403 25.99 28.21 30.10
C GLN A 403 25.33 28.20 28.73
N CYS A 404 24.92 27.02 28.27
CA CYS A 404 24.33 26.83 26.94
C CYS A 404 22.87 26.36 27.01
N GLY A 405 22.14 26.58 25.92
CA GLY A 405 20.74 26.21 25.81
C GLY A 405 20.19 26.51 24.43
N VAL A 406 18.87 26.47 24.30
CA VAL A 406 18.15 26.79 23.06
C VAL A 406 17.14 27.90 23.29
N ASN A 407 17.10 28.86 22.37
CA ASN A 407 16.04 29.86 22.27
C ASN A 407 15.21 29.53 21.04
N GLY A 408 13.89 29.47 21.17
CA GLY A 408 13.04 29.11 20.05
C GLY A 408 11.69 29.82 20.06
N SER A 409 10.97 29.65 18.97
CA SER A 409 9.66 30.26 18.73
C SER A 409 8.63 30.02 19.85
N TRP A 410 8.74 28.92 20.61
CA TRP A 410 7.83 28.60 21.74
C TRP A 410 7.86 29.62 22.89
N CYS A 411 8.93 30.41 23.02
CA CYS A 411 9.02 31.46 24.04
C CYS A 411 8.81 32.87 23.48
N ALA A 412 8.47 33.00 22.19
CA ALA A 412 8.34 34.28 21.52
C ALA A 412 7.31 35.19 22.23
N THR A 413 7.62 36.48 22.28
CA THR A 413 6.70 37.50 22.78
C THR A 413 5.58 37.76 21.76
N GLU A 414 4.54 38.51 22.16
CA GLU A 414 3.45 38.92 21.25
C GLU A 414 3.93 39.68 20.00
N SER A 415 5.13 40.27 20.02
CA SER A 415 5.75 40.92 18.86
C SER A 415 6.55 39.99 17.95
N GLY A 416 6.66 38.69 18.30
CA GLY A 416 7.46 37.70 17.60
C GLY A 416 8.93 37.65 18.05
N ASP A 417 9.35 38.53 18.96
CA ASP A 417 10.73 38.56 19.45
C ASP A 417 10.97 37.42 20.45
N TRP A 418 12.04 36.64 20.26
CA TRP A 418 12.43 35.60 21.19
C TRP A 418 13.17 36.22 22.39
N PRO A 419 12.77 35.94 23.64
CA PRO A 419 13.59 36.27 24.79
C PRO A 419 14.85 35.37 24.82
N GLY A 420 15.90 35.80 25.54
CA GLY A 420 17.00 34.89 25.86
C GLY A 420 16.63 33.98 27.03
N TRP A 421 17.30 32.84 27.18
CA TRP A 421 17.05 31.83 28.21
C TRP A 421 15.69 31.12 28.10
N CYS A 422 15.28 30.74 26.90
CA CYS A 422 14.01 30.01 26.74
C CYS A 422 14.07 28.60 27.28
N PHE A 423 15.16 27.89 27.03
CA PHE A 423 15.40 26.57 27.60
C PHE A 423 16.89 26.36 27.83
N THR A 424 17.27 26.03 29.06
CA THR A 424 18.65 25.70 29.44
C THR A 424 18.84 24.20 29.34
N LEU A 425 19.95 23.79 28.73
CA LEU A 425 20.31 22.39 28.63
C LEU A 425 21.35 22.05 29.70
N ASP A 426 21.34 20.80 30.15
CA ASP A 426 22.29 20.29 31.13
C ASP A 426 23.39 19.49 30.43
N ASP A 427 24.63 19.72 30.84
CA ASP A 427 25.81 18.96 30.39
C ASP A 427 26.29 18.05 31.51
N ASN A 428 26.65 16.81 31.15
CA ASN A 428 27.21 15.83 32.09
C ASN A 428 28.75 15.94 32.22
N GLY A 429 29.38 16.82 31.44
CA GLY A 429 30.81 17.06 31.36
C GLY A 429 31.48 16.51 30.10
N ASP A 430 30.70 16.16 29.09
CA ASP A 430 31.12 15.69 27.75
C ASP A 430 30.86 16.73 26.64
N ASN A 431 30.37 17.93 27.02
CA ASN A 431 29.89 18.98 26.10
C ASN A 431 28.73 18.53 25.19
N ILE A 432 28.02 17.47 25.57
CA ILE A 432 26.74 17.09 24.96
C ILE A 432 25.64 17.55 25.91
N PHE A 433 24.96 18.62 25.49
CA PHE A 433 23.96 19.32 26.28
C PHE A 433 22.58 18.73 25.99
N SER A 434 21.91 18.21 27.02
CA SER A 434 20.61 17.56 26.86
C SER A 434 19.52 18.13 27.75
N GLY A 435 18.28 17.96 27.35
CA GLY A 435 17.12 18.37 28.15
C GLY A 435 15.79 18.16 27.42
N THR A 436 14.74 17.91 28.19
CA THR A 436 13.37 17.74 27.68
C THR A 436 12.55 19.01 27.87
N LEU A 437 12.10 19.60 26.76
CA LEU A 437 11.11 20.67 26.75
C LEU A 437 9.71 20.05 26.71
N GLU A 438 8.99 20.13 27.83
CA GLU A 438 7.69 19.47 27.99
C GLU A 438 6.52 20.36 27.54
N GLY A 439 5.49 19.72 27.01
CA GLY A 439 4.17 20.35 26.87
C GLY A 439 4.02 21.31 25.69
N LEU A 440 4.71 21.04 24.59
CA LEU A 440 4.55 21.79 23.34
C LEU A 440 3.33 21.28 22.57
N SER A 441 2.53 22.20 22.04
CA SER A 441 1.40 21.87 21.16
C SER A 441 1.88 21.46 19.77
N SER A 442 1.03 20.81 18.98
CA SER A 442 1.29 20.60 17.54
C SER A 442 1.64 21.91 16.83
N GLY A 443 2.55 21.83 15.85
CA GLY A 443 3.00 22.99 15.09
C GLY A 443 4.46 22.91 14.65
N ASN A 444 4.85 23.92 13.88
CA ASN A 444 6.23 24.16 13.44
C ASN A 444 6.93 25.07 14.43
N TYR A 445 8.14 24.69 14.82
CA TYR A 445 8.96 25.45 15.75
C TYR A 445 10.36 25.63 15.19
N GLU A 446 10.83 26.88 15.21
CA GLU A 446 12.22 27.21 14.96
C GLU A 446 12.99 27.44 16.28
N PHE A 447 14.29 27.21 16.27
CA PHE A 447 15.18 27.51 17.39
C PHE A 447 16.65 27.76 16.98
N VAL A 448 17.40 28.34 17.91
CA VAL A 448 18.85 28.54 17.83
C VAL A 448 19.53 28.04 19.10
N VAL A 449 20.74 27.49 18.95
CA VAL A 449 21.62 27.15 20.08
C VAL A 449 22.38 28.40 20.52
N PHE A 450 22.45 28.64 21.83
CA PHE A 450 23.23 29.75 22.40
C PHE A 450 24.13 29.28 23.54
N CYS A 451 25.24 30.01 23.75
CA CYS A 451 26.02 29.96 24.98
C CYS A 451 26.23 31.38 25.52
N SER A 452 25.93 31.60 26.81
CA SER A 452 25.97 32.89 27.51
C SER A 452 26.80 32.76 28.79
N GLY A 453 27.35 33.87 29.31
CA GLY A 453 28.20 33.83 30.49
C GLY A 453 28.64 35.20 31.00
N ALA A 454 29.78 35.26 31.69
CA ALA A 454 30.26 36.50 32.30
C ALA A 454 30.57 37.60 31.27
N ALA A 455 30.94 37.25 30.03
CA ALA A 455 31.33 38.20 28.99
C ALA A 455 30.16 39.04 28.47
N ASP A 456 28.95 38.49 28.43
CA ASP A 456 27.73 39.19 28.02
C ASP A 456 26.78 39.48 29.20
N ASN A 457 27.26 39.27 30.44
CA ASN A 457 26.49 39.42 31.66
C ASN A 457 25.23 38.53 31.67
N PHE A 458 25.39 37.28 31.23
CA PHE A 458 24.37 36.24 31.25
C PHE A 458 23.08 36.66 30.53
N SER A 459 23.22 37.20 29.31
CA SER A 459 22.09 37.74 28.56
C SER A 459 21.14 36.66 28.02
N GLY A 460 21.61 35.42 27.89
CA GLY A 460 20.87 34.31 27.28
C GLY A 460 20.93 34.31 25.75
N TRP A 461 21.80 35.11 25.16
CA TRP A 461 22.04 35.18 23.72
C TRP A 461 23.52 35.01 23.35
N GLY A 462 24.42 35.54 24.18
CA GLY A 462 25.88 35.39 24.08
C GLY A 462 26.40 35.11 22.66
N VAL A 463 26.93 33.91 22.47
CA VAL A 463 27.30 33.37 21.16
C VAL A 463 26.18 32.46 20.67
N GLN A 464 25.77 32.67 19.42
CA GLN A 464 24.77 31.86 18.73
C GLN A 464 25.46 30.89 17.77
N LEU A 465 25.02 29.63 17.78
CA LEU A 465 25.57 28.54 17.00
C LEU A 465 24.45 27.97 16.12
N SER A 466 24.09 28.76 15.12
CA SER A 466 23.04 28.47 14.14
C SER A 466 23.58 27.73 12.92
N PRO A 467 22.73 27.00 12.17
CA PRO A 467 23.13 26.39 10.92
C PRO A 467 23.47 27.44 9.87
N THR A 468 24.11 27.01 8.78
CA THR A 468 24.41 27.91 7.67
C THR A 468 23.12 28.31 6.96
N LEU A 469 22.91 29.60 6.72
CA LEU A 469 21.75 30.11 5.98
C LEU A 469 21.63 29.41 4.61
N GLY A 470 20.46 28.82 4.34
CA GLY A 470 20.14 28.05 3.15
C GLY A 470 20.68 26.61 3.14
N SER A 471 21.16 26.08 4.27
CA SER A 471 21.53 24.67 4.43
C SER A 471 20.30 23.78 4.61
N GLU A 472 20.46 22.46 4.56
CA GLU A 472 19.33 21.51 4.67
C GLU A 472 18.63 21.54 6.04
N CYS A 473 19.34 21.93 7.09
CA CYS A 473 18.78 22.10 8.45
C CYS A 473 18.38 23.55 8.75
N ASP A 474 18.36 24.43 7.74
CA ASP A 474 17.74 25.75 7.82
C ASP A 474 16.24 25.63 7.54
N PHE A 475 15.45 25.72 8.60
CA PHE A 475 14.04 25.29 8.59
C PHE A 475 13.16 26.11 7.65
N ASP A 476 13.37 27.44 7.57
CA ASP A 476 12.69 28.31 6.60
C ASP A 476 13.70 28.91 5.62
N LEU A 477 13.94 28.19 4.52
CA LEU A 477 14.82 28.63 3.42
C LEU A 477 14.40 29.95 2.75
N SER A 478 13.22 30.49 3.08
CA SER A 478 12.68 31.72 2.48
C SER A 478 13.02 32.99 3.27
N ASP A 479 13.51 32.87 4.50
CA ASP A 479 13.79 33.99 5.37
C ASP A 479 15.27 34.45 5.32
N GLU A 480 15.67 35.32 6.25
CA GLU A 480 17.04 35.85 6.34
C GLU A 480 17.83 35.28 7.54
N PHE A 481 17.31 34.24 8.22
CA PHE A 481 17.81 33.69 9.47
C PHE A 481 18.08 32.19 9.37
N GLY A 482 19.33 31.77 9.57
CA GLY A 482 19.64 30.34 9.67
C GLY A 482 19.15 29.79 11.01
N ASN A 483 17.97 29.20 11.05
CA ASN A 483 17.41 28.61 12.27
C ASN A 483 17.20 27.11 12.09
N TYR A 484 17.47 26.35 13.14
CA TYR A 484 17.01 24.96 13.20
C TYR A 484 15.49 24.93 13.35
N GLY A 485 14.85 23.81 13.04
CA GLY A 485 13.44 23.66 13.35
C GLY A 485 12.97 22.22 13.38
N PHE A 486 11.74 22.05 13.86
CA PHE A 486 11.06 20.77 14.02
C PHE A 486 9.55 20.94 13.96
N THR A 487 8.86 19.81 13.79
CA THR A 487 7.41 19.75 13.61
C THR A 487 6.80 18.79 14.62
N ILE A 488 5.75 19.21 15.32
CA ILE A 488 4.95 18.35 16.19
C ILE A 488 3.61 18.06 15.51
N ILE A 489 3.33 16.78 15.23
CA ILE A 489 2.04 16.31 14.72
C ILE A 489 1.27 15.60 15.84
N GLU A 490 1.73 14.42 16.26
CA GLU A 490 1.07 13.58 17.29
C GLU A 490 1.99 12.94 18.33
N ASP A 491 3.31 12.90 18.10
CA ASP A 491 4.28 12.23 18.97
C ASP A 491 5.38 13.16 19.52
N ASN A 492 6.13 12.65 20.51
CA ASN A 492 7.34 13.31 21.02
C ASN A 492 8.39 13.44 19.91
N VAL A 493 9.18 14.51 19.97
CA VAL A 493 10.22 14.79 18.97
C VAL A 493 11.59 14.71 19.63
N ASP A 494 12.48 13.90 19.07
CA ASP A 494 13.88 13.82 19.47
C ASP A 494 14.74 14.62 18.50
N ILE A 495 15.59 15.50 19.05
CA ILE A 495 16.47 16.38 18.27
C ILE A 495 17.90 16.09 18.68
N SER A 496 18.71 15.60 17.74
CA SER A 496 20.16 15.43 17.91
C SER A 496 20.91 16.24 16.85
N LEU A 497 21.75 17.19 17.27
CA LEU A 497 22.55 18.00 16.33
C LEU A 497 23.87 18.52 16.91
N CYS A 498 24.81 18.79 16.01
CA CYS A 498 26.00 19.58 16.23
C CYS A 498 25.70 21.07 16.14
N ALA A 499 26.01 21.81 17.20
CA ALA A 499 25.76 23.24 17.25
C ALA A 499 26.55 23.99 16.15
N GLY A 500 25.82 24.57 15.20
CA GLY A 500 26.37 25.32 14.06
C GLY A 500 26.44 24.54 12.74
N SER A 501 26.07 23.26 12.70
CA SER A 501 25.97 22.47 11.47
C SER A 501 24.66 21.67 11.40
N CYS A 502 24.46 20.94 10.30
CA CYS A 502 23.33 20.03 10.12
C CYS A 502 23.64 18.58 10.56
N ASP A 503 24.86 18.35 11.04
CA ASP A 503 25.28 17.02 11.49
C ASP A 503 24.65 16.70 12.85
N SER A 504 24.50 15.42 13.17
CA SER A 504 23.98 14.99 14.48
C SER A 504 25.00 15.13 15.62
N THR A 505 26.30 15.15 15.30
CA THR A 505 27.42 15.23 16.24
C THR A 505 28.56 16.11 15.71
N CYS A 506 29.31 16.75 16.61
CA CYS A 506 30.38 17.66 16.24
C CYS A 506 31.72 16.92 16.13
N SER A 507 32.35 17.03 14.96
CA SER A 507 33.70 16.51 14.77
C SER A 507 34.74 17.37 15.51
N GLU A 508 35.58 16.77 16.37
CA GLU A 508 36.70 17.47 17.02
C GLU A 508 37.70 17.97 15.96
N SER A 509 37.64 19.26 15.60
CA SER A 509 38.50 19.79 14.54
C SER A 509 39.98 19.83 14.95
N SER A 510 40.84 19.21 14.14
CA SER A 510 42.25 19.59 14.04
C SER A 510 42.40 20.66 12.95
N ASP A 511 42.95 21.81 13.33
CA ASP A 511 43.38 22.92 12.46
C ASP A 511 43.95 22.47 11.10
N ASP A 512 43.32 22.84 9.98
CA ASP A 512 43.98 23.64 8.94
C ASP A 512 42.97 24.23 7.94
N GLY A 513 43.23 25.46 7.50
CA GLY A 513 42.38 26.14 6.54
C GLY A 513 42.50 25.56 5.13
N GLY A 514 41.34 25.30 4.51
CA GLY A 514 41.18 25.27 3.06
C GLY A 514 40.98 23.88 2.44
N SER A 515 39.70 23.56 2.24
CA SER A 515 39.13 22.58 1.28
C SER A 515 39.40 21.09 1.51
N SER A 516 38.28 20.40 1.73
CA SER A 516 37.91 19.00 1.45
C SER A 516 38.61 17.87 2.21
N ASP A 517 37.74 16.95 2.64
CA ASP A 517 37.92 15.59 3.16
C ASP A 517 38.07 15.43 4.68
N GLY A 518 36.90 15.31 5.33
CA GLY A 518 36.40 14.05 5.93
C GLY A 518 37.31 13.29 6.87
N GLY A 519 36.91 13.20 8.14
CA GLY A 519 37.51 12.29 9.11
C GLY A 519 37.26 12.68 10.56
N GLY A 520 36.00 12.77 10.97
CA GLY A 520 35.63 12.59 12.38
C GLY A 520 35.78 11.12 12.73
N THR A 521 36.26 10.80 13.93
CA THR A 521 36.15 9.44 14.43
C THR A 521 34.69 9.20 14.79
N ASP A 522 33.89 8.90 13.78
CA ASP A 522 32.60 8.24 13.94
C ASP A 522 32.83 7.01 14.80
N THR A 523 32.25 6.99 15.99
CA THR A 523 31.94 5.69 16.61
C THR A 523 30.90 5.06 15.71
N ASN A 524 31.39 4.33 14.71
CA ASN A 524 30.57 3.45 13.91
C ASN A 524 30.18 2.27 14.77
N TYR A 525 28.91 1.91 14.70
CA TYR A 525 28.36 0.70 15.27
C TYR A 525 28.29 -0.33 14.15
N LEU A 526 28.57 -1.58 14.51
CA LEU A 526 28.46 -2.69 13.60
C LEU A 526 26.98 -3.04 13.44
N VAL A 527 26.46 -2.85 12.23
CA VAL A 527 25.12 -3.31 11.86
C VAL A 527 25.28 -4.59 11.08
N THR A 528 24.74 -5.68 11.61
CA THR A 528 24.66 -6.98 10.93
C THR A 528 23.28 -7.13 10.32
N PHE A 529 23.20 -7.37 9.02
CA PHE A 529 21.95 -7.69 8.34
C PHE A 529 21.72 -9.20 8.38
N ASP A 530 20.68 -9.63 9.09
CA ASP A 530 20.25 -11.02 9.21
C ASP A 530 19.02 -11.23 8.31
N LEU A 531 19.29 -11.51 7.04
CA LEU A 531 18.28 -11.59 5.99
C LEU A 531 17.85 -13.04 5.74
N ASP A 532 16.56 -13.30 5.89
CA ASP A 532 15.93 -14.59 5.61
C ASP A 532 15.31 -14.60 4.20
N GLY A 533 15.39 -15.73 3.50
CA GLY A 533 14.90 -15.87 2.12
C GLY A 533 15.89 -15.47 1.01
N VAL A 534 17.16 -15.18 1.32
CA VAL A 534 18.19 -14.81 0.32
C VAL A 534 18.86 -15.97 -0.41
N ASP A 535 18.52 -17.22 -0.08
CA ASP A 535 19.26 -18.42 -0.50
C ASP A 535 19.34 -18.63 -2.03
N ASP A 536 18.38 -18.07 -2.78
CA ASP A 536 18.32 -18.18 -4.24
C ASP A 536 19.08 -17.06 -4.98
N CYS A 537 19.62 -16.08 -4.26
CA CYS A 537 20.42 -15.01 -4.84
C CYS A 537 21.83 -15.51 -5.19
N GLY A 538 22.34 -15.11 -6.36
CA GLY A 538 23.70 -15.47 -6.76
C GLY A 538 24.77 -14.73 -5.96
N PHE A 539 24.48 -13.48 -5.58
CA PHE A 539 25.21 -12.65 -4.64
C PHE A 539 24.21 -11.69 -3.99
N VAL A 540 24.37 -11.36 -2.71
CA VAL A 540 23.47 -10.43 -2.02
C VAL A 540 24.22 -9.18 -1.62
N SER A 541 23.61 -8.01 -1.87
CA SER A 541 24.14 -6.72 -1.44
C SER A 541 23.04 -5.84 -0.86
N VAL A 542 23.23 -5.35 0.35
CA VAL A 542 22.38 -4.38 1.03
C VAL A 542 23.00 -3.00 0.82
N THR A 543 22.22 -2.08 0.28
CA THR A 543 22.67 -0.72 -0.03
C THR A 543 21.59 0.28 0.35
N GLY A 544 21.99 1.46 0.79
CA GLY A 544 21.11 2.41 1.43
C GLY A 544 21.76 3.76 1.67
N THR A 545 21.13 4.58 2.50
CA THR A 545 21.66 5.90 2.85
C THR A 545 23.04 5.80 3.53
N PHE A 546 23.30 4.71 4.28
CA PHE A 546 24.58 4.48 4.97
C PHE A 546 25.79 4.28 4.05
N ASP A 547 25.60 3.80 2.81
CA ASP A 547 26.65 3.69 1.80
C ASP A 547 26.44 4.64 0.62
N ASN A 548 25.51 5.59 0.77
CA ASN A 548 25.11 6.54 -0.26
C ASN A 548 24.65 5.85 -1.56
N TRP A 549 23.84 4.79 -1.42
CA TRP A 549 23.22 4.03 -2.50
C TRP A 549 24.22 3.48 -3.52
N SER A 550 25.40 3.04 -3.05
CA SER A 550 26.48 2.62 -3.95
C SER A 550 26.21 1.30 -4.67
N GLY A 551 25.30 0.47 -4.13
CA GLY A 551 25.08 -0.91 -4.52
C GLY A 551 26.01 -1.89 -3.81
N TRP A 552 26.94 -1.44 -2.96
CA TRP A 552 28.03 -2.24 -2.40
C TRP A 552 28.20 -2.08 -0.89
N GLY A 553 27.11 -1.85 -0.16
CA GLY A 553 27.10 -1.75 1.30
C GLY A 553 27.40 -3.09 1.99
N ALA A 554 26.54 -3.54 2.91
CA ALA A 554 26.71 -4.84 3.55
C ALA A 554 26.41 -5.98 2.55
N ASN A 555 27.29 -6.97 2.39
CA ASN A 555 27.15 -8.00 1.36
C ASN A 555 27.81 -9.33 1.74
N ASP A 556 27.71 -10.35 0.89
CA ASP A 556 28.29 -11.69 1.15
C ASP A 556 29.80 -11.67 1.48
N ASN A 557 30.55 -10.68 0.98
CA ASN A 557 31.99 -10.58 1.26
C ASN A 557 32.31 -9.80 2.53
N SER A 558 31.34 -9.06 3.08
CA SER A 558 31.46 -8.35 4.36
C SER A 558 30.73 -9.08 5.50
N ASP A 559 30.39 -10.35 5.32
CA ASP A 559 29.60 -11.15 6.27
C ASP A 559 28.26 -10.46 6.65
N PHE A 560 27.67 -9.70 5.70
CA PHE A 560 26.48 -8.85 5.90
C PHE A 560 26.64 -7.77 6.98
N GLU A 561 27.87 -7.31 7.20
CA GLU A 561 28.15 -6.26 8.17
C GLU A 561 28.45 -4.93 7.45
N ALA A 562 27.97 -3.83 8.03
CA ALA A 562 28.36 -2.46 7.70
C ALA A 562 28.59 -1.66 8.99
N GLU A 563 29.61 -0.80 8.95
CA GLU A 563 29.93 0.14 10.03
C GLU A 563 29.29 1.50 9.70
N MET A 564 28.38 1.97 10.55
CA MET A 564 27.71 3.27 10.37
C MET A 564 27.48 3.95 11.71
N PRO A 565 27.39 5.30 11.75
CA PRO A 565 27.11 6.02 12.98
C PRO A 565 25.66 5.79 13.45
N SER A 566 25.31 6.33 14.61
CA SER A 566 23.91 6.39 15.05
C SER A 566 23.11 7.29 14.11
N GLY A 567 21.90 6.87 13.78
CA GLY A 567 21.03 7.57 12.83
C GLY A 567 19.96 6.66 12.26
N ASP A 568 19.05 7.26 11.51
CA ASP A 568 18.03 6.55 10.73
C ASP A 568 18.55 6.28 9.32
N TYR A 569 18.31 5.07 8.84
CA TYR A 569 18.82 4.60 7.57
C TYR A 569 17.73 3.91 6.77
N GLU A 570 17.72 4.20 5.48
CA GLU A 570 16.93 3.52 4.47
C GLU A 570 17.82 2.56 3.71
N PHE A 571 17.28 1.43 3.25
CA PHE A 571 18.01 0.51 2.41
C PHE A 571 17.11 -0.35 1.51
N VAL A 572 17.72 -0.93 0.48
CA VAL A 572 17.16 -1.99 -0.36
C VAL A 572 18.10 -3.19 -0.39
N ILE A 573 17.56 -4.34 -0.76
CA ILE A 573 18.33 -5.58 -0.91
C ILE A 573 18.46 -5.89 -2.39
N LEU A 574 19.69 -6.04 -2.87
CA LEU A 574 20.00 -6.44 -4.23
C LEU A 574 20.24 -7.95 -4.28
N CYS A 575 19.31 -8.67 -4.90
CA CYS A 575 19.48 -10.07 -5.24
C CYS A 575 20.15 -10.16 -6.62
N VAL A 576 21.47 -10.34 -6.62
CA VAL A 576 22.30 -10.20 -7.82
C VAL A 576 22.38 -11.51 -8.60
N ASP A 577 22.10 -11.46 -9.90
CA ASP A 577 22.33 -12.58 -10.81
C ASP A 577 23.81 -12.66 -11.22
N THR A 578 24.51 -13.63 -10.67
CA THR A 578 25.93 -13.85 -10.95
C THR A 578 26.20 -14.69 -12.20
N SER A 579 25.15 -15.11 -12.93
CA SER A 579 25.28 -15.85 -14.19
C SER A 579 25.91 -15.01 -15.32
N ASN A 580 25.84 -13.68 -15.23
CA ASN A 580 26.47 -12.74 -16.14
C ASN A 580 27.96 -12.53 -15.77
N GLU A 581 28.90 -12.84 -16.68
CA GLU A 581 30.36 -12.77 -16.42
C GLU A 581 30.89 -11.38 -16.01
N LEU A 582 30.07 -10.32 -16.10
CA LEU A 582 30.43 -8.94 -15.76
C LEU A 582 29.39 -8.22 -14.88
N TRP A 583 28.59 -8.96 -14.11
CA TRP A 583 27.52 -8.41 -13.26
C TRP A 583 27.99 -7.25 -12.35
N TYR A 584 29.22 -7.33 -11.84
CA TYR A 584 29.82 -6.33 -10.95
C TYR A 584 30.09 -4.95 -11.60
N ASN A 585 30.07 -4.84 -12.94
CA ASN A 585 30.24 -3.53 -13.60
C ASN A 585 29.00 -2.65 -13.51
N ASP A 586 27.84 -3.27 -13.30
CA ASP A 586 26.54 -2.62 -13.15
C ASP A 586 25.70 -3.50 -12.22
N ILE A 587 25.98 -3.39 -10.92
CA ILE A 587 25.34 -4.24 -9.92
C ILE A 587 23.83 -4.02 -9.91
N TRP A 588 23.38 -2.78 -9.99
CA TRP A 588 21.96 -2.41 -10.07
C TRP A 588 21.29 -3.04 -11.29
N GLY A 589 21.87 -2.91 -12.48
CA GLY A 589 21.33 -3.51 -13.71
C GLY A 589 21.43 -5.04 -13.78
N SER A 590 22.17 -5.66 -12.85
CA SER A 590 22.33 -7.12 -12.76
C SER A 590 21.60 -7.72 -11.56
N SER A 591 20.72 -6.95 -10.90
CA SER A 591 20.02 -7.35 -9.69
C SER A 591 18.52 -7.26 -9.86
N SER A 592 17.80 -8.16 -9.18
CA SER A 592 16.43 -7.91 -8.78
C SER A 592 16.47 -7.13 -7.47
N ILE A 593 15.85 -5.95 -7.45
CA ILE A 593 15.81 -5.08 -6.27
C ILE A 593 14.62 -5.51 -5.42
N ILE A 594 14.86 -5.77 -4.14
CA ILE A 594 13.84 -6.12 -3.16
C ILE A 594 13.62 -4.90 -2.27
N TYR A 595 12.39 -4.40 -2.35
CA TYR A 595 11.86 -3.28 -1.59
C TYR A 595 11.12 -3.76 -0.34
N ALA A 596 10.83 -2.85 0.58
CA ALA A 596 9.82 -3.07 1.59
C ALA A 596 8.45 -3.20 0.90
N PRO A 597 7.47 -3.92 1.49
CA PRO A 597 6.11 -3.90 0.95
C PRO A 597 5.57 -2.46 0.97
N GLN A 598 4.83 -2.10 -0.07
CA GLN A 598 4.29 -0.76 -0.23
C GLN A 598 3.41 -0.36 0.97
N ASN A 599 3.60 0.84 1.52
CA ASN A 599 2.81 1.39 2.63
C ASN A 599 2.77 0.47 3.86
N SER A 600 3.82 -0.31 4.07
CA SER A 600 3.90 -1.28 5.16
C SER A 600 4.59 -0.70 6.39
N SER A 601 4.58 -1.45 7.50
CA SER A 601 5.19 -1.00 8.76
C SER A 601 6.72 -0.90 8.74
N CYS A 602 7.38 -1.42 7.70
CA CYS A 602 8.84 -1.36 7.52
C CYS A 602 9.25 -0.48 6.33
N ASP A 603 8.26 0.11 5.65
CA ASP A 603 8.46 1.21 4.73
C ASP A 603 8.84 2.45 5.55
N PHE A 604 10.05 2.97 5.33
CA PHE A 604 10.60 4.03 6.19
C PHE A 604 9.83 5.35 6.05
N ILE A 605 9.35 5.65 4.83
CA ILE A 605 8.51 6.81 4.54
C ILE A 605 7.21 6.30 3.89
N PRO A 606 6.18 6.00 4.71
CA PRO A 606 4.89 5.59 4.19
C PRO A 606 4.34 6.66 3.22
N ASP A 607 3.79 6.22 2.08
CA ASP A 607 3.17 7.05 1.02
C ASP A 607 4.14 7.82 0.08
N ASP A 608 5.45 7.55 0.10
CA ASP A 608 6.32 7.98 -1.00
C ASP A 608 6.39 6.94 -2.14
N ASP A 609 7.05 7.28 -3.26
CA ASP A 609 7.16 6.40 -4.43
C ASP A 609 8.35 5.41 -4.31
N ASP A 610 9.13 5.46 -3.21
CA ASP A 610 10.41 4.78 -3.00
C ASP A 610 10.36 3.87 -1.74
N TYR A 611 9.77 2.68 -1.85
CA TYR A 611 9.47 1.74 -0.75
C TYR A 611 10.72 1.08 -0.10
N ASN A 612 11.54 1.88 0.58
CA ASN A 612 12.79 1.42 1.19
C ASN A 612 12.56 0.87 2.59
N TYR A 613 13.32 -0.16 2.97
CA TYR A 613 13.33 -0.65 4.35
C TYR A 613 13.94 0.39 5.28
N GLY A 614 13.37 0.54 6.47
CA GLY A 614 13.89 1.42 7.52
C GLY A 614 14.58 0.68 8.68
N PHE A 615 15.59 1.31 9.27
CA PHE A 615 16.09 0.97 10.61
C PHE A 615 16.80 2.15 11.29
N THR A 616 16.93 2.08 12.61
CA THR A 616 17.59 3.11 13.43
C THR A 616 18.74 2.51 14.24
N VAL A 617 19.93 3.08 14.13
CA VAL A 617 21.10 2.75 14.96
C VAL A 617 21.12 3.66 16.19
N SER A 618 21.10 3.08 17.39
CA SER A 618 21.01 3.79 18.68
C SER A 618 22.17 3.46 19.61
N ASP A 619 23.37 3.90 19.24
CA ASP A 619 24.59 3.85 20.05
C ASP A 619 25.07 2.45 20.54
N ASP A 620 24.70 1.39 19.83
CA ASP A 620 25.19 0.02 20.08
C ASP A 620 25.24 -0.77 18.76
N ASP A 621 26.09 -1.80 18.72
CA ASP A 621 26.08 -2.78 17.63
C ASP A 621 24.71 -3.45 17.59
N MET A 622 24.14 -3.64 16.40
CA MET A 622 22.78 -4.17 16.26
C MET A 622 22.65 -5.15 15.11
N THR A 623 21.54 -5.88 15.12
CA THR A 623 21.14 -6.76 14.02
C THR A 623 19.84 -6.25 13.45
N VAL A 624 19.81 -6.05 12.14
CA VAL A 624 18.61 -5.73 11.36
C VAL A 624 18.15 -7.04 10.72
N SER A 625 17.00 -7.54 11.15
CA SER A 625 16.46 -8.82 10.67
C SER A 625 15.21 -8.59 9.83
N TYR A 626 15.20 -9.13 8.61
CA TYR A 626 14.03 -9.11 7.72
C TYR A 626 13.94 -10.41 6.91
N CYS A 627 12.71 -10.84 6.68
CA CYS A 627 12.36 -11.77 5.62
C CYS A 627 12.15 -10.99 4.31
N LEU A 628 12.83 -11.44 3.25
CA LEU A 628 12.83 -10.76 1.96
C LEU A 628 11.43 -10.39 1.47
N GLY A 629 11.23 -9.11 1.15
CA GLY A 629 9.97 -8.60 0.62
C GLY A 629 8.88 -8.43 1.68
N THR A 630 9.19 -8.51 2.98
CA THR A 630 8.19 -8.42 4.07
C THR A 630 8.73 -7.63 5.26
N CYS A 631 7.83 -7.22 6.17
CA CYS A 631 8.22 -6.60 7.44
C CYS A 631 8.47 -7.60 8.60
N ASN A 632 8.43 -8.89 8.32
CA ASN A 632 8.68 -9.91 9.34
C ASN A 632 10.18 -10.07 9.57
N GLN A 633 10.62 -10.30 10.81
CA GLN A 633 12.05 -10.48 11.12
C GLN A 633 12.62 -11.80 10.61
N THR A 634 11.78 -12.82 10.55
CA THR A 634 12.06 -14.15 10.00
C THR A 634 10.95 -14.49 9.04
N CYS A 635 11.21 -15.29 8.03
CA CYS A 635 10.13 -15.83 7.21
C CYS A 635 9.40 -16.84 8.10
N GLU A 636 8.35 -16.39 8.82
CA GLU A 636 7.46 -17.31 9.55
C GLU A 636 6.66 -18.11 8.53
N GLU A 637 7.29 -19.14 7.96
CA GLU A 637 6.60 -20.19 7.24
C GLU A 637 6.95 -21.54 7.85
N GLN A 638 5.90 -22.31 8.14
CA GLN A 638 6.01 -23.68 8.61
C GLN A 638 6.84 -24.48 7.61
N CYS A 639 8.06 -24.91 7.96
CA CYS A 639 8.74 -25.96 7.20
C CYS A 639 7.89 -27.23 7.23
N VAL A 640 7.13 -27.47 6.15
CA VAL A 640 6.35 -28.69 5.99
C VAL A 640 7.24 -29.74 5.35
N VAL A 641 7.76 -30.64 6.19
CA VAL A 641 8.51 -31.82 5.76
C VAL A 641 7.55 -32.83 5.09
N ASN A 642 7.17 -32.57 3.84
CA ASN A 642 6.20 -33.35 3.07
C ASN A 642 6.82 -34.09 1.87
N GLY A 643 8.06 -33.78 1.48
CA GLY A 643 8.72 -34.39 0.32
C GLY A 643 8.46 -33.71 -1.02
N ASP A 644 7.77 -32.57 -1.02
CA ASP A 644 7.48 -31.76 -2.21
C ASP A 644 8.62 -30.76 -2.43
N ALA A 645 9.72 -31.23 -3.02
CA ALA A 645 10.89 -30.43 -3.30
C ALA A 645 10.64 -29.39 -4.39
N THR A 646 9.71 -29.67 -5.33
CA THR A 646 9.38 -28.74 -6.42
C THR A 646 8.37 -27.67 -6.02
N GLN A 647 7.73 -27.82 -4.86
CA GLN A 647 6.72 -26.90 -4.32
C GLN A 647 5.52 -26.75 -5.27
N ASP A 648 5.19 -27.80 -6.02
CA ASP A 648 4.08 -27.82 -6.97
C ASP A 648 2.78 -28.38 -6.34
N GLY A 649 2.81 -28.64 -5.03
CA GLY A 649 1.73 -29.24 -4.26
C GLY A 649 1.63 -30.77 -4.40
N ALA A 650 2.52 -31.41 -5.17
CA ALA A 650 2.42 -32.83 -5.53
C ALA A 650 3.74 -33.60 -5.37
N VAL A 651 3.85 -34.41 -4.31
CA VAL A 651 5.01 -35.31 -4.10
C VAL A 651 5.08 -36.41 -5.17
N ASN A 652 6.00 -36.28 -6.12
CA ASN A 652 6.19 -37.14 -7.29
C ASN A 652 7.67 -37.29 -7.72
N VAL A 653 7.92 -37.88 -8.90
CA VAL A 653 9.29 -38.17 -9.36
C VAL A 653 10.09 -36.89 -9.66
N SER A 654 9.42 -35.78 -9.95
CA SER A 654 10.04 -34.47 -10.18
C SER A 654 10.82 -34.00 -8.95
N ASP A 655 10.25 -34.15 -7.75
CA ASP A 655 10.90 -33.83 -6.47
C ASP A 655 12.19 -34.61 -6.27
N VAL A 656 12.14 -35.91 -6.57
CA VAL A 656 13.31 -36.79 -6.48
C VAL A 656 14.39 -36.36 -7.46
N VAL A 657 14.03 -35.89 -8.65
CA VAL A 657 15.00 -35.39 -9.64
C VAL A 657 15.69 -34.14 -9.13
N LEU A 658 14.95 -33.19 -8.55
CA LEU A 658 15.49 -31.95 -8.00
C LEU A 658 16.47 -32.23 -6.85
N ILE A 659 16.11 -33.13 -5.93
CA ILE A 659 16.96 -33.55 -4.81
C ILE A 659 18.22 -34.29 -5.30
N VAL A 660 18.09 -35.17 -6.29
CA VAL A 660 19.25 -35.87 -6.86
C VAL A 660 20.19 -34.87 -7.52
N ASN A 661 19.66 -33.87 -8.23
CA ASN A 661 20.46 -32.81 -8.83
C ASN A 661 21.20 -31.98 -7.77
N HIS A 662 20.56 -31.73 -6.62
CA HIS A 662 21.22 -31.10 -5.48
C HIS A 662 22.36 -31.95 -4.90
N ILE A 663 22.12 -33.24 -4.65
CA ILE A 663 23.12 -34.16 -4.08
C ILE A 663 24.35 -34.33 -4.99
N VAL A 664 24.17 -34.27 -6.32
CA VAL A 664 25.29 -34.36 -7.28
C VAL A 664 25.92 -33.01 -7.60
N GLY A 665 25.43 -31.91 -7.00
CA GLY A 665 25.94 -30.56 -7.17
C GLY A 665 25.62 -29.94 -8.53
N SER A 666 24.53 -30.37 -9.18
CA SER A 666 24.05 -29.78 -10.44
C SER A 666 22.93 -28.74 -10.26
N SER A 667 22.37 -28.61 -9.06
CA SER A 667 21.44 -27.53 -8.69
C SER A 667 21.57 -27.20 -7.20
N THR A 668 21.21 -25.99 -6.79
CA THR A 668 20.92 -25.67 -5.38
C THR A 668 19.43 -25.89 -5.13
N LEU A 669 19.07 -26.09 -3.86
CA LEU A 669 17.67 -26.08 -3.44
C LEU A 669 17.41 -24.72 -2.81
N SER A 670 16.24 -24.15 -3.09
CA SER A 670 15.72 -23.03 -2.30
C SER A 670 15.51 -23.47 -0.85
N HIS A 671 15.34 -22.51 0.06
CA HIS A 671 15.09 -22.77 1.48
C HIS A 671 13.93 -23.75 1.69
N LEU A 672 12.78 -23.47 1.05
CA LEU A 672 11.57 -24.27 1.14
C LEU A 672 11.75 -25.67 0.53
N ALA A 673 12.42 -25.76 -0.62
CA ALA A 673 12.75 -27.03 -1.26
C ALA A 673 13.72 -27.87 -0.41
N PHE A 674 14.68 -27.24 0.29
CA PHE A 674 15.55 -27.92 1.24
C PHE A 674 14.75 -28.45 2.43
N CYS A 675 13.88 -27.62 3.02
CA CYS A 675 13.03 -28.01 4.15
C CYS A 675 12.07 -29.16 3.80
N SER A 676 11.39 -29.10 2.65
CA SER A 676 10.48 -30.17 2.21
C SER A 676 11.24 -31.46 1.86
N SER A 677 12.50 -31.33 1.45
CA SER A 677 13.36 -32.44 1.09
C SER A 677 14.04 -33.14 2.26
N ASP A 678 14.28 -32.47 3.40
CA ASP A 678 14.92 -33.07 4.60
C ASP A 678 13.92 -33.91 5.40
N MET A 679 13.55 -35.05 4.83
CA MET A 679 12.51 -35.92 5.37
C MET A 679 12.78 -36.49 6.76
N ASN A 680 14.03 -36.42 7.24
CA ASN A 680 14.40 -36.93 8.55
C ASN A 680 14.83 -35.83 9.54
N ASN A 681 14.90 -34.57 9.06
CA ASN A 681 15.23 -33.36 9.81
C ASN A 681 16.63 -33.43 10.47
N ASP A 682 17.63 -33.99 9.77
CA ASP A 682 19.02 -34.08 10.23
C ASP A 682 19.91 -32.94 9.75
N GLY A 683 19.35 -31.99 8.99
CA GLY A 683 20.03 -30.84 8.43
C GLY A 683 20.89 -31.17 7.21
N THR A 684 20.73 -32.36 6.60
CA THR A 684 21.49 -32.76 5.40
C THR A 684 20.66 -33.51 4.37
N ILE A 685 20.53 -32.95 3.16
CA ILE A 685 19.87 -33.64 2.05
C ILE A 685 20.76 -34.75 1.49
N ASN A 686 20.33 -35.99 1.65
CA ASN A 686 21.09 -37.15 1.17
C ASN A 686 20.17 -38.32 0.73
N VAL A 687 20.77 -39.49 0.50
CA VAL A 687 20.05 -40.67 -0.01
C VAL A 687 18.98 -41.17 0.97
N THR A 688 19.12 -40.90 2.27
CA THR A 688 18.09 -41.26 3.26
C THR A 688 16.78 -40.52 3.02
N ASP A 689 16.85 -39.28 2.55
CA ASP A 689 15.66 -38.43 2.36
C ASP A 689 14.95 -38.77 1.05
N ILE A 690 15.73 -39.05 0.00
CA ILE A 690 15.20 -39.65 -1.25
C ILE A 690 14.42 -40.93 -0.95
N ILE A 691 14.93 -41.81 -0.09
CA ILE A 691 14.23 -43.05 0.25
C ILE A 691 12.88 -42.75 0.90
N SER A 692 12.81 -41.74 1.77
CA SER A 692 11.57 -41.32 2.43
C SER A 692 10.54 -40.77 1.45
N ILE A 693 10.96 -39.92 0.51
CA ILE A 693 10.09 -39.35 -0.54
C ILE A 693 9.63 -40.43 -1.52
N VAL A 694 10.55 -41.30 -1.96
CA VAL A 694 10.20 -42.44 -2.82
C VAL A 694 9.16 -43.35 -2.14
N ASN A 695 9.24 -43.55 -0.82
CA ASN A 695 8.22 -44.29 -0.09
C ASN A 695 6.86 -43.56 -0.09
N LEU A 696 6.83 -42.23 0.01
CA LEU A 696 5.58 -41.45 -0.12
C LEU A 696 4.96 -41.61 -1.52
N ILE A 697 5.77 -41.61 -2.58
CA ILE A 697 5.31 -41.74 -3.97
C ILE A 697 4.72 -43.14 -4.25
N ILE A 698 5.33 -44.19 -3.69
CA ILE A 698 4.92 -45.58 -3.99
C ILE A 698 3.86 -46.14 -3.03
N GLY A 699 3.58 -45.46 -1.92
CA GLY A 699 2.63 -45.89 -0.87
C GLY A 699 3.18 -46.98 0.03
#